data_AF-A0A2I0QBH1-F1
#
_entry.id   AF-A0A2I0QBH1-F1
#
_cell.length_a   1.000
_cell.length_b   1.000
_cell.length_c   1.000
_cell.angle_alpha   90.00
_cell.angle_beta   90.00
_cell.angle_gamma   90.00
#
_symmetry.space_group_name_H-M   'P 1'
#
loop_
_entity.id
_entity.type
_entity.pdbx_description
1 polymer ?
#
loop_
_entity_poly.entity_id
_entity_poly.type
_entity_poly.pdbx_seq_one_letter_code
_entity_poly.pdbx_strand_id
1 'polypeptide(L)'
;MDTITPYKPKNKVRIVTAASLFDGHDAAINIMRRIIQATGVEVIHLGHDRSVEEVVNCAIEEDANAIAMTSYQGGHIEYFKYMYDLLQEKGAPQIKIFGGGGGVILPEEVKELTEYGITRIYSPDDGRSMGLQGMINDMILLCDFPTGEIVDFSVADLTKKNPMQLAIAISAAENFSEKHTSFINEIKTAAKKSETPVLGITGTGGSGKSSLVDELVRRYLIDFPEKTIAIVSVDPSKRKTGGALLGDRIRMNSIKNDRVYMRSLATRQSNLALSKHVSIAVDILKVANFDMVILETSGIGQSDTEILDHSDVSLYVMTPEYGAATQLEKIDMIDFADIIALNKFDKRGALDALRDVKKQYQRNHNLWESSIDSMPVYGSIASQFNDPGTNELYQVLIKKINEKTGTHFKSTFEVSDKISEKQYIIPPNRVRYLSEITENNRAYNQNAKKQKQIAQKLFGIYKTICSVARVSVETELMHLTKIGVNEEEILKLAKNDVDTQFLSLLFKEFARVKMDLNPYNWEIILNWGAKKQSYKNEVFTFNVRGKELNIKTHSESLSHTQIPKISLPKYEAWGDLLLWTLEENVPGEFPYTAGLFPFKRTGEDPARMFAGEGGPERTNRRFHYVSLGLPAKRLSTAFDSVTLYGNDPDIRPDIYGKIGNAGVSICCLDDAKKLYSGFDLTNAMTSVSMTINGPAPMMLAFFMNAAIDQECEKYIAANGLEKEIEEKIKGIYKKKGIARPQYQGELPEGNNGLGLRLLGVTGDEVLSLDIYKKINEKTGTHFKSTFEVSDKISEKQY
;
A
#
# COMPACT_ATOMS: atom_id res chain seq x y z
N MET A 1 15.80 -9.98 32.05
CA MET A 1 14.34 -9.94 31.90
C MET A 1 13.84 -11.34 32.09
N ASP A 2 13.08 -11.59 33.15
CA ASP A 2 12.53 -12.91 33.42
C ASP A 2 11.56 -13.29 32.29
N THR A 3 11.70 -14.50 31.77
CA THR A 3 10.79 -15.03 30.75
C THR A 3 9.41 -15.29 31.35
N ILE A 4 8.44 -14.43 31.05
CA ILE A 4 7.05 -14.59 31.48
C ILE A 4 6.48 -15.85 30.84
N THR A 5 5.98 -16.78 31.66
CA THR A 5 5.39 -18.02 31.17
C THR A 5 4.03 -17.75 30.54
N PRO A 6 3.74 -18.24 29.32
CA PRO A 6 2.43 -18.06 28.69
C PRO A 6 1.31 -18.73 29.49
N TYR A 7 0.18 -18.04 29.63
CA TYR A 7 -1.05 -18.62 30.19
C TYR A 7 -1.53 -19.79 29.33
N LYS A 8 -2.17 -20.79 29.93
CA LYS A 8 -2.78 -21.91 29.19
C LYS A 8 -4.30 -21.80 29.30
N PRO A 9 -5.00 -21.49 28.20
CA PRO A 9 -6.46 -21.46 28.19
C PRO A 9 -7.07 -22.78 28.64
N LYS A 10 -8.14 -22.71 29.44
CA LYS A 10 -8.98 -23.85 29.82
C LYS A 10 -9.97 -24.19 28.71
N ASN A 11 -10.49 -23.18 28.02
CA ASN A 11 -11.42 -23.32 26.91
C ASN A 11 -10.75 -23.07 25.56
N LYS A 12 -11.47 -23.35 24.47
CA LYS A 12 -11.06 -23.00 23.11
C LYS A 12 -11.34 -21.52 22.83
N VAL A 13 -10.45 -20.67 23.34
CA VAL A 13 -10.58 -19.22 23.22
C VAL A 13 -10.37 -18.78 21.76
N ARG A 14 -11.31 -17.95 21.29
CA ARG A 14 -11.30 -17.33 19.96
C ARG A 14 -11.25 -15.81 20.10
N ILE A 15 -10.35 -15.14 19.38
CA ILE A 15 -10.18 -13.68 19.45
C ILE A 15 -10.18 -13.08 18.05
N VAL A 16 -11.03 -12.08 17.83
CA VAL A 16 -11.00 -11.23 16.62
C VAL A 16 -9.99 -10.12 16.82
N THR A 17 -9.10 -9.91 15.85
CA THR A 17 -8.05 -8.88 15.92
C THR A 17 -8.09 -7.97 14.70
N ALA A 18 -8.09 -6.65 14.91
CA ALA A 18 -8.08 -5.66 13.83
C ALA A 18 -7.47 -4.31 14.25
N ALA A 19 -7.15 -3.46 13.26
CA ALA A 19 -6.97 -2.01 13.47
C ALA A 19 -8.27 -1.26 13.14
N SER A 20 -8.49 -0.13 13.79
CA SER A 20 -9.71 0.67 13.68
C SER A 20 -9.95 1.21 12.25
N LEU A 21 -11.15 1.75 12.01
CA LEU A 21 -11.52 2.31 10.71
C LEU A 21 -10.56 3.44 10.31
N PHE A 22 -10.15 3.46 9.04
CA PHE A 22 -9.20 4.40 8.47
C PHE A 22 -7.83 4.44 9.17
N ASP A 23 -7.47 3.33 9.81
CA ASP A 23 -6.19 3.19 10.49
C ASP A 23 -5.34 2.12 9.81
N GLY A 24 -4.23 2.55 9.19
CA GLY A 24 -3.24 1.67 8.57
C GLY A 24 -2.16 1.17 9.52
N HIS A 25 -2.18 1.53 10.81
CA HIS A 25 -1.14 1.13 11.77
C HIS A 25 -1.32 -0.31 12.26
N ASP A 26 -0.96 -1.28 11.43
CA ASP A 26 -1.17 -2.70 11.73
C ASP A 26 -0.03 -3.35 12.54
N ALA A 27 1.12 -2.68 12.64
CA ALA A 27 2.35 -3.26 13.18
C ALA A 27 2.18 -3.75 14.62
N ALA A 28 1.47 -2.98 15.45
CA ALA A 28 1.18 -3.32 16.84
C ALA A 28 0.28 -4.56 16.93
N ILE A 29 -0.87 -4.55 16.22
CA ILE A 29 -1.81 -5.68 16.28
C ILE A 29 -1.20 -6.96 15.68
N ASN A 30 -0.32 -6.84 14.68
CA ASN A 30 0.44 -7.95 14.11
C ASN A 30 1.39 -8.62 15.10
N ILE A 31 2.04 -7.84 15.98
CA ILE A 31 2.86 -8.39 17.06
C ILE A 31 1.96 -9.05 18.10
N MET A 32 0.89 -8.38 18.54
CA MET A 32 -0.02 -8.91 19.57
C MET A 32 -0.66 -10.23 19.14
N ARG A 33 -1.22 -10.31 17.92
CA ARG A 33 -1.85 -11.56 17.42
C ARG A 33 -0.89 -12.75 17.36
N ARG A 34 0.40 -12.52 17.09
CA ARG A 34 1.41 -13.59 17.07
C ARG A 34 1.60 -14.17 18.47
N ILE A 35 1.61 -13.31 19.49
CA ILE A 35 1.74 -13.72 20.89
C ILE A 35 0.44 -14.42 21.36
N ILE A 36 -0.72 -13.90 20.97
CA ILE A 36 -2.04 -14.52 21.23
C ILE A 36 -2.08 -15.95 20.66
N GLN A 37 -1.75 -16.11 19.37
CA GLN A 37 -1.68 -17.42 18.71
C GLN A 37 -0.66 -18.37 19.39
N ALA A 38 0.50 -17.83 19.80
CA ALA A 38 1.53 -18.60 20.48
C ALA A 38 1.07 -19.10 21.87
N THR A 39 0.10 -18.42 22.49
CA THR A 39 -0.50 -18.78 23.78
C THR A 39 -1.60 -19.85 23.66
N GLY A 40 -1.92 -20.30 22.44
CA GLY A 40 -2.86 -21.40 22.19
C GLY A 40 -4.27 -20.97 21.79
N VAL A 41 -4.45 -19.69 21.44
CA VAL A 41 -5.72 -19.09 21.03
C VAL A 41 -5.92 -19.21 19.51
N GLU A 42 -7.16 -19.36 19.07
CA GLU A 42 -7.56 -19.25 17.67
C GLU A 42 -7.81 -17.78 17.33
N VAL A 43 -6.99 -17.20 16.45
CA VAL A 43 -7.05 -15.77 16.11
C VAL A 43 -7.68 -15.58 14.74
N ILE A 44 -8.82 -14.89 14.71
CA ILE A 44 -9.46 -14.41 13.48
C ILE A 44 -8.89 -13.01 13.23
N HIS A 45 -8.05 -12.87 12.22
CA HIS A 45 -7.38 -11.60 11.94
C HIS A 45 -8.03 -10.91 10.75
N LEU A 46 -8.55 -9.71 10.98
CA LEU A 46 -9.17 -8.90 9.92
C LEU A 46 -8.18 -7.92 9.28
N GLY A 47 -6.97 -7.74 9.82
CA GLY A 47 -6.02 -6.77 9.29
C GLY A 47 -6.34 -5.35 9.78
N HIS A 48 -6.21 -4.37 8.88
CA HIS A 48 -6.37 -2.95 9.18
C HIS A 48 -7.60 -2.35 8.48
N ASP A 49 -7.93 -1.09 8.78
CA ASP A 49 -9.06 -0.36 8.18
C ASP A 49 -10.41 -1.08 8.33
N ARG A 50 -10.83 -1.37 9.57
CA ARG A 50 -12.07 -2.11 9.84
C ARG A 50 -13.11 -1.26 10.55
N SER A 51 -14.31 -1.17 9.96
CA SER A 51 -15.48 -0.52 10.59
C SER A 51 -15.93 -1.30 11.81
N VAL A 52 -16.58 -0.61 12.77
CA VAL A 52 -17.09 -1.26 13.98
C VAL A 52 -18.07 -2.39 13.63
N GLU A 53 -18.99 -2.12 12.70
CA GLU A 53 -19.99 -3.08 12.26
C GLU A 53 -19.36 -4.38 11.72
N GLU A 54 -18.30 -4.26 10.93
CA GLU A 54 -17.59 -5.40 10.37
C GLU A 54 -16.92 -6.25 11.46
N VAL A 55 -16.24 -5.60 12.42
CA VAL A 55 -15.59 -6.30 13.52
C VAL A 55 -16.61 -7.00 14.42
N VAL A 56 -17.72 -6.33 14.74
CA VAL A 56 -18.80 -6.88 15.58
C VAL A 56 -19.51 -8.04 14.89
N ASN A 57 -19.87 -7.89 13.61
CA ASN A 57 -20.49 -8.98 12.85
C ASN A 57 -19.58 -10.19 12.78
N CYS A 58 -18.29 -9.98 12.49
CA CYS A 58 -17.30 -11.04 12.51
C CYS A 58 -17.22 -11.71 13.89
N ALA A 59 -17.17 -10.94 14.99
CA ALA A 59 -17.08 -11.52 16.32
C ALA A 59 -18.30 -12.39 16.69
N ILE A 60 -19.50 -11.98 16.25
CA ILE A 60 -20.74 -12.73 16.44
C ILE A 60 -20.75 -14.01 15.59
N GLU A 61 -20.47 -13.91 14.28
CA GLU A 61 -20.41 -15.06 13.37
C GLU A 61 -19.37 -16.11 13.81
N GLU A 62 -18.25 -15.64 14.35
CA GLU A 62 -17.15 -16.49 14.81
C GLU A 62 -17.33 -17.00 16.25
N ASP A 63 -18.42 -16.60 16.94
CA ASP A 63 -18.67 -16.84 18.37
C ASP A 63 -17.41 -16.60 19.22
N ALA A 64 -16.81 -15.43 19.02
CA ALA A 64 -15.53 -15.07 19.63
C ALA A 64 -15.70 -14.72 21.11
N ASN A 65 -14.70 -15.08 21.92
CA ASN A 65 -14.66 -14.67 23.32
C ASN A 65 -14.35 -13.18 23.48
N ALA A 66 -13.55 -12.64 22.55
CA ALA A 66 -13.09 -11.27 22.62
C ALA A 66 -12.78 -10.65 21.26
N ILE A 67 -12.79 -9.32 21.26
CA ILE A 67 -12.28 -8.44 20.21
C ILE A 67 -11.05 -7.71 20.77
N ALA A 68 -9.95 -7.70 20.03
CA ALA A 68 -8.75 -6.93 20.36
C ALA A 68 -8.43 -5.94 19.22
N MET A 69 -8.52 -4.65 19.55
CA MET A 69 -8.37 -3.56 18.59
C MET A 69 -7.11 -2.74 18.82
N THR A 70 -6.60 -2.15 17.74
CA THR A 70 -5.65 -1.03 17.82
C THR A 70 -6.23 0.23 17.18
N SER A 71 -5.95 1.39 17.78
CA SER A 71 -6.41 2.69 17.25
C SER A 71 -5.37 3.78 17.48
N TYR A 72 -4.79 4.28 16.39
CA TYR A 72 -3.71 5.28 16.38
C TYR A 72 -4.08 6.61 15.69
N GLN A 73 -5.25 6.69 15.06
CA GLN A 73 -5.70 7.86 14.28
C GLN A 73 -6.64 8.82 15.05
N GLY A 74 -6.90 8.55 16.32
CA GLY A 74 -7.95 9.24 17.08
C GLY A 74 -9.37 8.75 16.72
N GLY A 75 -10.37 9.37 17.35
CA GLY A 75 -11.77 8.91 17.30
C GLY A 75 -12.01 7.59 18.03
N HIS A 76 -11.09 7.19 18.90
CA HIS A 76 -11.13 5.91 19.62
C HIS A 76 -12.26 5.87 20.65
N ILE A 77 -12.62 7.00 21.28
CA ILE A 77 -13.73 7.06 22.22
C ILE A 77 -15.02 6.64 21.52
N GLU A 78 -15.36 7.30 20.41
CA GLU A 78 -16.55 7.02 19.62
C GLU A 78 -16.52 5.61 19.05
N TYR A 79 -15.36 5.17 18.54
CA TYR A 79 -15.19 3.83 17.97
C TYR A 79 -15.45 2.72 18.99
N PHE A 80 -14.85 2.79 20.19
CA PHE A 80 -15.02 1.77 21.22
C PHE A 80 -16.41 1.80 21.84
N LYS A 81 -16.98 2.98 22.10
CA LYS A 81 -18.36 3.10 22.60
C LYS A 81 -19.37 2.52 21.61
N TYR A 82 -19.23 2.85 20.33
CA TYR A 82 -20.10 2.30 19.30
C TYR A 82 -19.97 0.77 19.19
N MET A 83 -18.76 0.23 19.33
CA MET A 83 -18.54 -1.22 19.37
C MET A 83 -19.25 -1.89 20.55
N TYR A 84 -19.17 -1.28 21.73
CA TYR A 84 -19.88 -1.76 22.91
C TYR A 84 -21.39 -1.73 22.70
N ASP A 85 -21.94 -0.59 22.26
CA ASP A 85 -23.37 -0.40 22.03
C ASP A 85 -23.91 -1.38 21.00
N LEU A 86 -23.20 -1.58 19.89
CA LEU A 86 -23.61 -2.50 18.84
C LEU A 86 -23.59 -3.97 19.28
N LEU A 87 -22.66 -4.35 20.17
CA LEU A 87 -22.69 -5.68 20.79
C LEU A 87 -23.89 -5.85 21.72
N GLN A 88 -24.26 -4.81 22.49
CA GLN A 88 -25.48 -4.86 23.31
C GLN A 88 -26.74 -4.98 22.43
N GLU A 89 -26.84 -4.14 21.39
CA GLU A 89 -27.96 -4.13 20.45
C GLU A 89 -28.15 -5.47 19.75
N LYS A 90 -27.04 -6.11 19.31
CA LYS A 90 -27.07 -7.42 18.66
C LYS A 90 -27.16 -8.60 19.63
N GLY A 91 -27.29 -8.35 20.93
CA GLY A 91 -27.49 -9.39 21.95
C GLY A 91 -26.23 -10.19 22.28
N ALA A 92 -25.03 -9.63 22.05
CA ALA A 92 -23.74 -10.28 22.26
C ALA A 92 -22.89 -9.65 23.40
N PRO A 93 -23.44 -9.29 24.57
CA PRO A 93 -22.71 -8.59 25.64
C PRO A 93 -21.59 -9.42 26.28
N GLN A 94 -21.57 -10.73 26.05
CA GLN A 94 -20.54 -11.64 26.55
C GLN A 94 -19.17 -11.41 25.90
N ILE A 95 -19.13 -10.88 24.66
CA ILE A 95 -17.89 -10.68 23.92
C ILE A 95 -17.10 -9.54 24.57
N LYS A 96 -15.88 -9.83 25.02
CA LYS A 96 -15.02 -8.87 25.72
C LYS A 96 -14.27 -7.96 24.74
N ILE A 97 -14.17 -6.66 25.04
CA ILE A 97 -13.47 -5.70 24.18
C ILE A 97 -12.15 -5.29 24.82
N PHE A 98 -11.07 -5.41 24.07
CA PHE A 98 -9.72 -4.99 24.43
C PHE A 98 -9.18 -3.99 23.41
N GLY A 99 -8.34 -3.07 23.87
CA GLY A 99 -7.80 -2.03 22.99
C GLY A 99 -6.40 -1.54 23.37
N GLY A 100 -5.76 -0.85 22.42
CA GLY A 100 -4.52 -0.11 22.64
C GLY A 100 -4.26 0.90 21.52
N GLY A 101 -3.66 2.04 21.86
CA GLY A 101 -3.34 3.12 20.90
C GLY A 101 -2.02 3.82 21.19
N GLY A 102 -1.15 3.18 21.97
CA GLY A 102 0.08 3.83 22.45
C GLY A 102 -0.25 5.09 23.26
N GLY A 103 0.41 6.20 22.92
CA GLY A 103 0.17 7.50 23.56
C GLY A 103 -1.04 8.28 23.02
N VAL A 104 -1.79 7.73 22.07
CA VAL A 104 -2.96 8.41 21.48
C VAL A 104 -4.17 8.36 22.41
N ILE A 105 -4.30 7.28 23.20
CA ILE A 105 -5.37 7.12 24.19
C ILE A 105 -4.86 7.57 25.55
N LEU A 106 -5.40 8.68 26.05
CA LEU A 106 -4.97 9.30 27.30
C LEU A 106 -5.48 8.51 28.52
N PRO A 107 -4.83 8.62 29.70
CA PRO A 107 -5.28 7.92 30.91
C PRO A 107 -6.73 8.22 31.32
N GLU A 108 -7.21 9.45 31.10
CA GLU A 108 -8.59 9.86 31.37
C GLU A 108 -9.58 9.16 30.42
N GLU A 109 -9.21 9.02 29.15
CA GLU A 109 -9.99 8.32 28.12
C GLU A 109 -10.00 6.80 28.36
N VAL A 110 -8.89 6.22 28.83
CA VAL A 110 -8.82 4.81 29.27
C VAL A 110 -9.84 4.57 30.40
N LYS A 111 -9.88 5.48 31.38
CA LYS A 111 -10.82 5.40 32.49
C LYS A 111 -12.27 5.51 32.00
N GLU A 112 -12.57 6.48 31.15
CA GLU A 112 -13.90 6.67 30.56
C GLU A 112 -14.37 5.42 29.79
N LEU A 113 -13.52 4.85 28.93
CA LEU A 113 -13.84 3.63 28.18
C LEU A 113 -14.06 2.43 29.10
N THR A 114 -13.26 2.29 30.15
CA THR A 114 -13.41 1.21 31.13
C THR A 114 -14.72 1.35 31.90
N GLU A 115 -15.07 2.58 32.32
CA GLU A 115 -16.34 2.88 32.98
C GLU A 115 -17.55 2.68 32.07
N TYR A 116 -17.41 2.87 30.76
CA TYR A 116 -18.46 2.62 29.76
C TYR A 116 -18.77 1.13 29.58
N GLY A 117 -17.77 0.26 29.73
CA GLY A 117 -17.94 -1.19 29.61
C GLY A 117 -16.87 -1.92 28.80
N ILE A 118 -15.84 -1.21 28.32
CA ILE A 118 -14.68 -1.84 27.67
C ILE A 118 -13.86 -2.60 28.71
N THR A 119 -13.52 -3.86 28.43
CA THR A 119 -12.87 -4.76 29.41
C THR A 119 -11.52 -4.23 29.85
N ARG A 120 -10.66 -3.83 28.91
CA ARG A 120 -9.34 -3.28 29.20
C ARG A 120 -8.77 -2.52 28.01
N ILE A 121 -8.25 -1.31 28.24
CA ILE A 121 -7.36 -0.61 27.31
C ILE A 121 -5.95 -0.63 27.90
N TYR A 122 -4.98 -1.13 27.13
CA TYR A 122 -3.58 -1.21 27.55
C TYR A 122 -2.81 0.06 27.15
N SER A 123 -2.23 0.71 28.15
CA SER A 123 -1.36 1.88 27.99
C SER A 123 0.11 1.49 27.74
N PRO A 124 0.96 2.45 27.31
CA PRO A 124 2.41 2.22 27.25
C PRO A 124 3.04 1.83 28.60
N ASP A 125 2.44 2.25 29.73
CA ASP A 125 2.90 1.90 31.07
C ASP A 125 2.57 0.45 31.44
N ASP A 126 1.40 -0.06 31.01
CA ASP A 126 1.06 -1.49 31.13
C ASP A 126 2.08 -2.32 30.34
N GLY A 127 2.43 -1.90 29.11
CA GLY A 127 3.43 -2.57 28.30
C GLY A 127 4.82 -2.64 28.94
N ARG A 128 5.24 -1.57 29.64
CA ARG A 128 6.51 -1.53 30.38
C ARG A 128 6.50 -2.38 31.64
N SER A 129 5.39 -2.40 32.37
CA SER A 129 5.28 -3.09 33.66
C SER A 129 4.99 -4.58 33.53
N MET A 130 4.05 -4.94 32.65
CA MET A 130 3.61 -6.33 32.43
C MET A 130 4.46 -7.05 31.38
N GLY A 131 5.10 -6.31 30.47
CA GLY A 131 5.66 -6.86 29.24
C GLY A 131 4.60 -7.35 28.26
N LEU A 132 4.99 -7.60 27.01
CA LEU A 132 4.05 -8.00 25.95
C LEU A 132 3.31 -9.31 26.28
N GLN A 133 4.04 -10.33 26.75
CA GLN A 133 3.41 -11.61 27.14
C GLN A 133 2.50 -11.45 28.36
N GLY A 134 2.83 -10.57 29.31
CA GLY A 134 1.99 -10.32 30.50
C GLY A 134 0.64 -9.70 30.13
N MET A 135 0.64 -8.73 29.21
CA MET A 135 -0.62 -8.15 28.69
C MET A 135 -1.49 -9.21 28.01
N ILE A 136 -0.90 -10.09 27.19
CA ILE A 136 -1.65 -11.15 26.52
C ILE A 136 -2.17 -12.21 27.51
N ASN A 137 -1.40 -12.54 28.55
CA ASN A 137 -1.84 -13.45 29.60
C ASN A 137 -3.07 -12.88 30.35
N ASP A 138 -3.03 -11.61 30.71
CA ASP A 138 -4.13 -10.89 31.35
C ASP A 138 -5.38 -10.87 30.46
N MET A 139 -5.21 -10.48 29.20
CA MET A 139 -6.30 -10.47 28.22
C MET A 139 -6.99 -11.83 28.09
N ILE A 140 -6.21 -12.90 27.91
CA ILE A 140 -6.76 -14.26 27.72
C ILE A 140 -7.44 -14.73 29.01
N LEU A 141 -6.87 -14.46 30.19
CA LEU A 141 -7.47 -14.84 31.47
C LEU A 141 -8.85 -14.18 31.66
N LEU A 142 -9.01 -12.92 31.23
CA LEU A 142 -10.26 -12.18 31.34
C LEU A 142 -11.36 -12.64 30.36
N CYS A 143 -10.99 -13.35 29.28
CA CYS A 143 -11.94 -13.84 28.27
C CYS A 143 -12.02 -15.38 28.16
N ASP A 144 -11.39 -16.14 29.06
CA ASP A 144 -11.39 -17.61 29.03
C ASP A 144 -12.70 -18.19 29.60
N PHE A 145 -13.78 -18.09 28.82
CA PHE A 145 -15.08 -18.69 29.11
C PHE A 145 -15.52 -19.68 28.02
N PRO A 146 -16.34 -20.69 28.34
CA PRO A 146 -16.80 -21.67 27.35
C PRO A 146 -17.80 -21.06 26.37
N THR A 147 -17.66 -21.40 25.08
CA THR A 147 -18.59 -21.03 24.01
C THR A 147 -19.30 -22.27 23.44
N GLY A 148 -20.60 -22.16 23.20
CA GLY A 148 -21.45 -23.29 22.77
C GLY A 148 -21.84 -24.27 23.88
N GLU A 149 -21.66 -23.94 25.16
CA GLU A 149 -22.03 -24.82 26.28
C GLU A 149 -23.55 -24.93 26.50
N ILE A 150 -24.28 -23.86 26.15
CA ILE A 150 -25.73 -23.73 26.30
C ILE A 150 -26.30 -23.46 24.93
N VAL A 151 -27.34 -24.22 24.56
CA VAL A 151 -28.15 -24.02 23.36
C VAL A 151 -29.59 -23.91 23.86
N ASP A 152 -30.16 -22.70 23.77
CA ASP A 152 -31.49 -22.34 24.30
C ASP A 152 -32.54 -22.15 23.21
N PHE A 153 -32.23 -22.55 21.98
CA PHE A 153 -33.11 -22.50 20.81
C PHE A 153 -33.28 -23.88 20.17
N SER A 154 -34.32 -24.03 19.36
CA SER A 154 -34.63 -25.27 18.65
C SER A 154 -33.95 -25.33 17.27
N VAL A 155 -33.85 -26.53 16.68
CA VAL A 155 -33.33 -26.69 15.31
C VAL A 155 -34.16 -25.90 14.28
N ALA A 156 -35.46 -25.75 14.52
CA ALA A 156 -36.34 -24.97 13.65
C ALA A 156 -36.00 -23.47 13.63
N ASP A 157 -35.45 -22.92 14.72
CA ASP A 157 -35.07 -21.51 14.80
C ASP A 157 -33.91 -21.15 13.86
N LEU A 158 -33.05 -22.12 13.52
CA LEU A 158 -31.91 -21.92 12.61
C LEU A 158 -32.34 -21.44 11.22
N THR A 159 -33.57 -21.77 10.80
CA THR A 159 -34.15 -21.32 9.52
C THR A 159 -34.32 -19.80 9.42
N LYS A 160 -34.31 -19.09 10.56
CA LYS A 160 -34.33 -17.62 10.62
C LYS A 160 -32.98 -16.99 10.25
N LYS A 161 -31.92 -17.80 10.06
CA LYS A 161 -30.56 -17.37 9.71
C LYS A 161 -29.98 -16.34 10.67
N ASN A 162 -30.35 -16.41 11.96
CA ASN A 162 -29.77 -15.52 12.97
C ASN A 162 -28.27 -15.86 13.15
N PRO A 163 -27.34 -14.93 12.88
CA PRO A 163 -25.91 -15.22 12.90
C PRO A 163 -25.41 -15.77 14.24
N MET A 164 -25.96 -15.28 15.36
CA MET A 164 -25.57 -15.72 16.70
C MET A 164 -26.01 -17.15 16.98
N GLN A 165 -27.24 -17.51 16.62
CA GLN A 165 -27.74 -18.87 16.80
C GLN A 165 -26.94 -19.88 15.95
N LEU A 166 -26.63 -19.51 14.71
CA LEU A 166 -25.76 -20.31 13.84
C LEU A 166 -24.37 -20.48 14.46
N ALA A 167 -23.78 -19.40 14.95
CA ALA A 167 -22.45 -19.40 15.55
C ALA A 167 -22.38 -20.25 16.83
N ILE A 168 -23.37 -20.13 17.72
CA ILE A 168 -23.50 -20.93 18.95
C ILE A 168 -23.72 -22.40 18.61
N ALA A 169 -24.57 -22.73 17.63
CA ALA A 169 -24.81 -24.11 17.21
C ALA A 169 -23.52 -24.77 16.68
N ILE A 170 -22.71 -24.04 15.91
CA ILE A 170 -21.42 -24.52 15.42
C ILE A 170 -20.44 -24.70 16.59
N SER A 171 -20.32 -23.73 17.51
CA SER A 171 -19.47 -23.86 18.70
C SER A 171 -19.88 -25.03 19.59
N ALA A 172 -21.19 -25.27 19.76
CA ALA A 172 -21.72 -26.39 20.53
C ALA A 172 -21.32 -27.73 19.91
N ALA A 173 -21.39 -27.83 18.57
CA ALA A 173 -20.92 -28.99 17.85
C ALA A 173 -19.40 -29.19 17.95
N GLU A 174 -18.62 -28.11 18.00
CA GLU A 174 -17.14 -28.16 18.02
C GLU A 174 -16.55 -28.43 19.41
N ASN A 175 -17.16 -27.88 20.46
CA ASN A 175 -16.63 -27.88 21.83
C ASN A 175 -17.36 -28.85 22.77
N PHE A 176 -18.67 -29.05 22.55
CA PHE A 176 -19.56 -29.76 23.49
C PHE A 176 -20.43 -30.81 22.78
N SER A 177 -19.90 -31.45 21.73
CA SER A 177 -20.63 -32.43 20.91
C SER A 177 -21.31 -33.54 21.72
N GLU A 178 -20.65 -34.06 22.75
CA GLU A 178 -21.20 -35.11 23.63
C GLU A 178 -22.40 -34.59 24.43
N LYS A 179 -22.34 -33.35 24.95
CA LYS A 179 -23.42 -32.70 25.72
C LYS A 179 -24.65 -32.41 24.86
N HIS A 180 -24.46 -32.08 23.58
CA HIS A 180 -25.52 -31.70 22.65
C HIS A 180 -25.86 -32.79 21.61
N THR A 181 -25.65 -34.05 21.96
CA THR A 181 -25.85 -35.20 21.05
C THR A 181 -27.27 -35.24 20.44
N SER A 182 -28.32 -34.96 21.23
CA SER A 182 -29.70 -34.95 20.74
C SER A 182 -29.94 -33.88 19.68
N PHE A 183 -29.53 -32.64 19.97
CA PHE A 183 -29.64 -31.49 19.07
C PHE A 183 -28.85 -31.71 17.76
N ILE A 184 -27.63 -32.24 17.85
CA ILE A 184 -26.79 -32.55 16.68
C ILE A 184 -27.42 -33.65 15.81
N ASN A 185 -28.01 -34.69 16.42
CA ASN A 185 -28.66 -35.76 15.67
C ASN A 185 -29.94 -35.28 14.94
N GLU A 186 -30.65 -34.33 15.54
CA GLU A 186 -31.79 -33.67 14.90
C GLU A 186 -31.34 -32.84 13.69
N ILE A 187 -30.26 -32.05 13.83
CA ILE A 187 -29.64 -31.32 12.71
C ILE A 187 -29.26 -32.27 11.56
N LYS A 188 -28.56 -33.36 11.85
CA LYS A 188 -28.15 -34.34 10.82
C LYS A 188 -29.36 -34.93 10.08
N THR A 189 -30.44 -35.20 10.80
CA THR A 189 -31.68 -35.72 10.21
C THR A 189 -32.36 -34.67 9.32
N ALA A 190 -32.39 -33.40 9.76
CA ALA A 190 -32.97 -32.31 9.01
C ALA A 190 -32.14 -31.95 7.76
N ALA A 191 -30.81 -31.91 7.88
CA ALA A 191 -29.89 -31.58 6.80
C ALA A 191 -29.96 -32.56 5.61
N LYS A 192 -30.29 -33.84 5.86
CA LYS A 192 -30.54 -34.84 4.81
C LYS A 192 -31.72 -34.51 3.90
N LYS A 193 -32.65 -33.66 4.35
CA LYS A 193 -33.80 -33.20 3.55
C LYS A 193 -33.53 -31.89 2.82
N SER A 194 -32.38 -31.24 3.08
CA SER A 194 -32.04 -29.96 2.46
C SER A 194 -31.47 -30.18 1.06
N GLU A 195 -31.99 -29.41 0.11
CA GLU A 195 -31.55 -29.33 -1.29
C GLU A 195 -30.47 -28.26 -1.49
N THR A 196 -29.97 -27.64 -0.41
CA THR A 196 -28.93 -26.61 -0.49
C THR A 196 -27.62 -27.23 -1.02
N PRO A 197 -27.11 -26.73 -2.17
CA PRO A 197 -25.87 -27.22 -2.77
C PRO A 197 -24.65 -26.79 -1.96
N VAL A 198 -23.69 -27.71 -1.84
CA VAL A 198 -22.40 -27.49 -1.18
C VAL A 198 -21.27 -27.52 -2.21
N LEU A 199 -20.60 -26.40 -2.38
CA LEU A 199 -19.40 -26.27 -3.21
C LEU A 199 -18.16 -26.44 -2.34
N GLY A 200 -17.41 -27.51 -2.57
CA GLY A 200 -16.11 -27.74 -1.96
C GLY A 200 -14.99 -27.10 -2.77
N ILE A 201 -14.19 -26.25 -2.14
CA ILE A 201 -13.03 -25.60 -2.76
C ILE A 201 -11.77 -26.07 -2.03
N THR A 202 -10.90 -26.76 -2.75
CA THR A 202 -9.62 -27.26 -2.22
C THR A 202 -8.46 -26.88 -3.14
N GLY A 203 -7.24 -27.07 -2.68
CA GLY A 203 -6.06 -26.66 -3.42
C GLY A 203 -4.81 -26.50 -2.58
N THR A 204 -3.67 -26.40 -3.26
CA THR A 204 -2.38 -26.27 -2.60
C THR A 204 -2.28 -24.98 -1.77
N GLY A 205 -1.48 -25.02 -0.70
CA GLY A 205 -1.23 -23.84 0.14
C GLY A 205 -0.73 -22.66 -0.67
N GLY A 206 -1.41 -21.51 -0.55
CA GLY A 206 -1.05 -20.29 -1.27
C GLY A 206 -1.44 -20.26 -2.75
N SER A 207 -2.25 -21.19 -3.26
CA SER A 207 -2.77 -21.13 -4.64
C SER A 207 -3.74 -19.96 -4.89
N GLY A 208 -4.24 -19.33 -3.82
CA GLY A 208 -5.16 -18.19 -3.87
C GLY A 208 -6.63 -18.60 -3.73
N LYS A 209 -6.91 -19.67 -2.98
CA LYS A 209 -8.27 -20.18 -2.72
C LYS A 209 -9.20 -19.13 -2.13
N SER A 210 -8.89 -18.56 -0.97
CA SER A 210 -9.75 -17.57 -0.31
C SER A 210 -9.92 -16.28 -1.13
N SER A 211 -8.92 -15.87 -1.92
CA SER A 211 -9.09 -14.78 -2.90
C SER A 211 -10.02 -15.15 -4.06
N LEU A 212 -9.96 -16.40 -4.54
CA LEU A 212 -10.86 -16.89 -5.58
C LEU A 212 -12.28 -17.06 -5.03
N VAL A 213 -12.44 -17.55 -3.80
CA VAL A 213 -13.72 -17.63 -3.08
C VAL A 213 -14.36 -16.24 -3.00
N ASP A 214 -13.61 -15.22 -2.60
CA ASP A 214 -14.11 -13.84 -2.54
C ASP A 214 -14.62 -13.35 -3.91
N GLU A 215 -13.84 -13.57 -4.97
CA GLU A 215 -14.24 -13.18 -6.33
C GLU A 215 -15.46 -13.97 -6.84
N LEU A 216 -15.63 -15.24 -6.45
CA LEU A 216 -16.82 -16.04 -6.76
C LEU A 216 -18.05 -15.55 -5.97
N VAL A 217 -17.89 -15.23 -4.68
CA VAL A 217 -18.94 -14.65 -3.84
C VAL A 217 -19.37 -13.30 -4.40
N ARG A 218 -18.42 -12.46 -4.81
CA ARG A 218 -18.69 -11.17 -5.47
C ARG A 218 -19.59 -11.33 -6.69
N ARG A 219 -19.26 -12.30 -7.56
CA ARG A 219 -20.04 -12.60 -8.76
C ARG A 219 -21.42 -13.13 -8.39
N TYR A 220 -21.49 -14.05 -7.43
CA TYR A 220 -22.76 -14.59 -6.92
C TYR A 220 -23.70 -13.50 -6.40
N LEU A 221 -23.19 -12.56 -5.61
CA LEU A 221 -23.97 -11.45 -5.04
C LEU A 221 -24.47 -10.47 -6.10
N ILE A 222 -23.70 -10.26 -7.17
CA ILE A 222 -24.08 -9.42 -8.33
C ILE A 222 -25.16 -10.13 -9.16
N ASP A 223 -24.96 -11.43 -9.42
CA ASP A 223 -25.80 -12.22 -10.31
C ASP A 223 -27.17 -12.57 -9.68
N PHE A 224 -27.18 -12.74 -8.36
CA PHE A 224 -28.36 -13.11 -7.61
C PHE A 224 -28.63 -12.14 -6.45
N PRO A 225 -29.36 -11.03 -6.68
CA PRO A 225 -29.58 -9.97 -5.69
C PRO A 225 -30.26 -10.41 -4.39
N GLU A 226 -31.12 -11.43 -4.45
CA GLU A 226 -31.94 -11.89 -3.30
C GLU A 226 -31.42 -13.18 -2.65
N LYS A 227 -30.39 -13.81 -3.23
CA LYS A 227 -29.89 -15.11 -2.77
C LYS A 227 -28.86 -14.97 -1.65
N THR A 228 -28.86 -15.94 -0.75
CA THR A 228 -28.02 -16.02 0.44
C THR A 228 -26.95 -17.10 0.31
N ILE A 229 -25.74 -16.82 0.78
CA ILE A 229 -24.61 -17.74 0.70
C ILE A 229 -23.91 -17.87 2.05
N ALA A 230 -23.52 -19.08 2.42
CA ALA A 230 -22.73 -19.34 3.62
C ALA A 230 -21.35 -19.91 3.28
N ILE A 231 -20.34 -19.57 4.08
CA ILE A 231 -18.95 -19.95 3.85
C ILE A 231 -18.41 -20.58 5.13
N VAL A 232 -17.81 -21.77 4.99
CA VAL A 232 -17.01 -22.41 6.03
C VAL A 232 -15.59 -22.52 5.50
N SER A 233 -14.66 -21.76 6.09
CA SER A 233 -13.23 -21.85 5.74
C SER A 233 -12.46 -22.56 6.84
N VAL A 234 -11.52 -23.43 6.46
CA VAL A 234 -10.72 -24.21 7.40
C VAL A 234 -9.24 -23.85 7.29
N ASP A 235 -8.64 -23.44 8.40
CA ASP A 235 -7.22 -23.10 8.49
C ASP A 235 -6.46 -24.07 9.43
N PRO A 236 -5.15 -24.31 9.19
CA PRO A 236 -4.39 -25.28 9.97
C PRO A 236 -4.02 -24.76 11.36
N SER A 237 -4.18 -25.60 12.38
CA SER A 237 -3.72 -25.31 13.75
C SER A 237 -2.21 -25.52 13.93
N LYS A 238 -1.55 -24.69 14.77
CA LYS A 238 -0.14 -24.90 15.13
C LYS A 238 0.01 -26.05 16.12
N ARG A 239 0.75 -27.08 15.72
CA ARG A 239 1.02 -28.28 16.55
C ARG A 239 1.61 -27.98 17.93
N LYS A 240 2.52 -27.01 18.02
CA LYS A 240 3.28 -26.75 19.26
C LYS A 240 2.45 -26.03 20.32
N THR A 241 1.56 -25.13 19.91
CA THR A 241 0.85 -24.22 20.81
C THR A 241 -0.63 -24.54 20.92
N GLY A 242 -1.21 -25.24 19.93
CA GLY A 242 -2.64 -25.52 19.84
C GLY A 242 -3.47 -24.37 19.26
N GLY A 243 -2.88 -23.17 19.12
CA GLY A 243 -3.54 -22.00 18.54
C GLY A 243 -3.53 -22.01 17.01
N ALA A 244 -4.37 -21.19 16.40
CA ALA A 244 -4.51 -21.08 14.93
C ALA A 244 -4.52 -19.61 14.50
N LEU A 245 -4.09 -19.36 13.27
CA LEU A 245 -4.32 -18.07 12.61
C LEU A 245 -5.34 -18.36 11.52
N LEU A 246 -6.58 -17.93 11.77
CA LEU A 246 -7.70 -18.05 10.85
C LEU A 246 -7.63 -16.83 9.94
N GLY A 247 -6.90 -17.00 8.84
CA GLY A 247 -6.45 -15.94 7.95
C GLY A 247 -7.19 -15.90 6.62
N ASP A 248 -8.17 -16.77 6.38
CA ASP A 248 -8.95 -16.73 5.14
C ASP A 248 -9.85 -15.48 5.07
N ARG A 249 -10.50 -15.10 6.19
CA ARG A 249 -11.42 -13.96 6.24
C ARG A 249 -10.76 -12.62 5.85
N ILE A 250 -9.47 -12.42 6.12
CA ILE A 250 -8.75 -11.18 5.73
C ILE A 250 -8.70 -10.97 4.20
N ARG A 251 -8.89 -12.03 3.41
CA ARG A 251 -8.85 -11.99 1.95
C ARG A 251 -10.22 -11.74 1.33
N MET A 252 -11.28 -11.78 2.12
CA MET A 252 -12.66 -11.73 1.64
C MET A 252 -13.24 -10.33 1.84
N ASN A 253 -13.31 -9.54 0.77
CA ASN A 253 -13.84 -8.18 0.80
C ASN A 253 -15.34 -8.14 0.53
N SER A 254 -15.86 -9.11 -0.22
CA SER A 254 -17.25 -9.14 -0.72
C SER A 254 -18.24 -9.70 0.30
N ILE A 255 -17.74 -10.23 1.42
CA ILE A 255 -18.55 -10.82 2.50
C ILE A 255 -19.16 -9.75 3.43
N LYS A 256 -18.84 -8.46 3.24
CA LYS A 256 -19.50 -7.36 3.94
C LYS A 256 -20.91 -7.14 3.37
N ASN A 257 -21.80 -8.10 3.62
CA ASN A 257 -23.16 -8.13 3.12
C ASN A 257 -24.03 -9.02 4.01
N ASP A 258 -25.22 -8.56 4.38
CA ASP A 258 -26.14 -9.31 5.25
C ASP A 258 -26.61 -10.65 4.66
N ARG A 259 -26.44 -10.86 3.35
CA ARG A 259 -26.75 -12.12 2.65
C ARG A 259 -25.64 -13.15 2.73
N VAL A 260 -24.51 -12.80 3.35
CA VAL A 260 -23.34 -13.68 3.49
C VAL A 260 -23.13 -14.01 4.95
N TYR A 261 -23.00 -15.30 5.27
CA TYR A 261 -22.54 -15.76 6.58
C TYR A 261 -21.20 -16.48 6.42
N MET A 262 -20.21 -16.19 7.26
CA MET A 262 -18.93 -16.90 7.22
C MET A 262 -18.57 -17.45 8.60
N ARG A 263 -17.96 -18.64 8.63
CA ARG A 263 -17.38 -19.23 9.84
C ARG A 263 -15.99 -19.76 9.54
N SER A 264 -15.02 -19.39 10.38
CA SER A 264 -13.64 -19.87 10.26
C SER A 264 -13.38 -21.00 11.26
N LEU A 265 -12.99 -22.18 10.79
CA LEU A 265 -12.68 -23.33 11.63
C LEU A 265 -11.18 -23.62 11.63
N ALA A 266 -10.69 -24.17 12.74
CA ALA A 266 -9.33 -24.67 12.82
C ALA A 266 -9.34 -26.21 12.65
N THR A 267 -8.34 -26.79 12.01
CA THR A 267 -8.27 -28.26 11.85
C THR A 267 -8.24 -29.01 13.19
N ARG A 268 -7.68 -28.39 14.24
CA ARG A 268 -7.52 -28.92 15.62
C ARG A 268 -6.79 -30.27 15.73
N GLN A 269 -6.32 -30.83 14.62
CA GLN A 269 -5.63 -32.10 14.51
C GLN A 269 -4.45 -32.00 13.54
N SER A 270 -3.45 -32.87 13.72
CA SER A 270 -2.31 -32.95 12.81
C SER A 270 -2.66 -33.75 11.56
N ASN A 271 -2.24 -33.26 10.38
CA ASN A 271 -2.26 -33.93 9.09
C ASN A 271 -3.64 -34.13 8.43
N LEU A 272 -4.68 -33.44 8.87
CA LEU A 272 -5.98 -33.43 8.20
C LEU A 272 -6.22 -32.07 7.55
N ALA A 273 -6.85 -32.09 6.37
CA ALA A 273 -7.18 -30.89 5.62
C ALA A 273 -8.44 -30.19 6.17
N LEU A 274 -9.31 -30.97 6.83
CA LEU A 274 -10.58 -30.56 7.40
C LEU A 274 -10.67 -30.83 8.92
N SER A 275 -11.55 -30.10 9.60
CA SER A 275 -11.90 -30.38 11.01
C SER A 275 -12.94 -31.51 11.08
N LYS A 276 -12.87 -32.33 12.14
CA LYS A 276 -13.85 -33.40 12.42
C LYS A 276 -15.31 -32.91 12.48
N HIS A 277 -15.51 -31.62 12.74
CA HIS A 277 -16.83 -31.01 12.91
C HIS A 277 -17.31 -30.24 11.68
N VAL A 278 -16.56 -30.26 10.58
CA VAL A 278 -16.93 -29.58 9.32
C VAL A 278 -18.28 -30.06 8.80
N SER A 279 -18.51 -31.38 8.82
CA SER A 279 -19.80 -31.96 8.38
C SER A 279 -20.99 -31.38 9.13
N ILE A 280 -20.89 -31.26 10.46
CA ILE A 280 -21.97 -30.71 11.28
C ILE A 280 -22.14 -29.21 11.05
N ALA A 281 -21.04 -28.46 10.85
CA ALA A 281 -21.12 -27.03 10.52
C ALA A 281 -21.84 -26.80 9.19
N VAL A 282 -21.53 -27.60 8.17
CA VAL A 282 -22.25 -27.58 6.88
C VAL A 282 -23.71 -27.97 7.06
N ASP A 283 -24.01 -29.03 7.83
CA ASP A 283 -25.38 -29.47 8.11
C ASP A 283 -26.22 -28.36 8.78
N ILE A 284 -25.65 -27.62 9.74
CA ILE A 284 -26.29 -26.46 10.38
C ILE A 284 -26.69 -25.41 9.34
N LEU A 285 -25.79 -25.10 8.40
CA LEU A 285 -26.03 -24.10 7.36
C LEU A 285 -27.04 -24.60 6.31
N LYS A 286 -27.05 -25.89 6.01
CA LYS A 286 -28.08 -26.52 5.17
C LYS A 286 -29.46 -26.44 5.81
N VAL A 287 -29.55 -26.65 7.13
CA VAL A 287 -30.81 -26.50 7.90
C VAL A 287 -31.26 -25.04 7.97
N ALA A 288 -30.31 -24.10 7.99
CA ALA A 288 -30.61 -22.67 7.94
C ALA A 288 -31.17 -22.20 6.57
N ASN A 289 -31.27 -23.08 5.57
CA ASN A 289 -31.80 -22.80 4.23
C ASN A 289 -31.04 -21.68 3.50
N PHE A 290 -29.71 -21.63 3.60
CA PHE A 290 -28.91 -20.85 2.67
C PHE A 290 -29.13 -21.37 1.24
N ASP A 291 -29.04 -20.50 0.24
CA ASP A 291 -29.22 -20.91 -1.16
C ASP A 291 -27.98 -21.66 -1.67
N MET A 292 -26.80 -21.42 -1.08
CA MET A 292 -25.56 -22.11 -1.39
C MET A 292 -24.63 -22.12 -0.17
N VAL A 293 -23.88 -23.21 0.02
CA VAL A 293 -22.79 -23.29 1.01
C VAL A 293 -21.46 -23.49 0.28
N ILE A 294 -20.44 -22.72 0.63
CA ILE A 294 -19.06 -22.91 0.21
C ILE A 294 -18.28 -23.50 1.38
N LEU A 295 -17.54 -24.58 1.12
CA LEU A 295 -16.60 -25.18 2.05
C LEU A 295 -15.18 -25.05 1.48
N GLU A 296 -14.35 -24.22 2.10
CA GLU A 296 -12.94 -24.07 1.76
C GLU A 296 -12.06 -24.89 2.70
N THR A 297 -11.16 -25.70 2.15
CA THR A 297 -10.17 -26.46 2.93
C THR A 297 -8.95 -25.63 3.29
N SER A 298 -8.17 -26.13 4.25
CA SER A 298 -6.79 -25.67 4.40
C SER A 298 -5.92 -26.04 3.18
N GLY A 299 -4.69 -25.55 3.11
CA GLY A 299 -3.78 -25.93 2.02
C GLY A 299 -3.49 -27.43 2.04
N ILE A 300 -3.88 -28.14 0.98
CA ILE A 300 -3.71 -29.60 0.88
C ILE A 300 -2.38 -30.02 0.24
N GLY A 301 -1.97 -31.25 0.55
CA GLY A 301 -0.95 -32.00 -0.17
C GLY A 301 -1.48 -32.58 -1.49
N GLN A 302 -0.69 -33.46 -2.12
CA GLN A 302 -1.04 -34.04 -3.43
C GLN A 302 -2.11 -35.15 -3.34
N SER A 303 -2.30 -35.78 -2.18
CA SER A 303 -3.15 -36.97 -2.00
C SER A 303 -4.39 -36.76 -1.12
N ASP A 304 -4.75 -35.50 -0.80
CA ASP A 304 -5.88 -35.22 0.08
C ASP A 304 -7.19 -35.05 -0.73
N THR A 305 -8.20 -35.86 -0.43
CA THR A 305 -9.49 -35.88 -1.13
C THR A 305 -10.70 -35.70 -0.20
N GLU A 306 -10.48 -35.43 1.09
CA GLU A 306 -11.53 -35.36 2.13
C GLU A 306 -12.67 -34.37 1.82
N ILE A 307 -12.43 -33.36 0.99
CA ILE A 307 -13.45 -32.39 0.60
C ILE A 307 -14.62 -33.02 -0.15
N LEU A 308 -14.39 -34.13 -0.84
CA LEU A 308 -15.40 -34.82 -1.65
C LEU A 308 -16.49 -35.47 -0.79
N ASP A 309 -16.15 -35.87 0.44
CA ASP A 309 -17.11 -36.47 1.38
C ASP A 309 -18.10 -35.44 1.97
N HIS A 310 -17.83 -34.15 1.73
CA HIS A 310 -18.54 -33.03 2.33
C HIS A 310 -19.03 -31.99 1.32
N SER A 311 -18.96 -32.27 0.02
CA SER A 311 -19.42 -31.36 -1.04
C SER A 311 -20.13 -32.09 -2.18
N ASP A 312 -21.07 -31.40 -2.83
CA ASP A 312 -21.78 -31.92 -4.01
C ASP A 312 -20.97 -31.66 -5.30
N VAL A 313 -20.31 -30.51 -5.36
CA VAL A 313 -19.42 -30.09 -6.46
C VAL A 313 -18.06 -29.71 -5.89
N SER A 314 -16.99 -30.12 -6.56
CA SER A 314 -15.62 -29.85 -6.13
C SER A 314 -14.83 -28.99 -7.12
N LEU A 315 -14.16 -27.96 -6.60
CA LEU A 315 -13.25 -27.08 -7.33
C LEU A 315 -11.84 -27.24 -6.79
N TYR A 316 -10.92 -27.71 -7.64
CA TYR A 316 -9.49 -27.78 -7.30
C TYR A 316 -8.73 -26.56 -7.81
N VAL A 317 -8.08 -25.83 -6.91
CA VAL A 317 -7.33 -24.60 -7.22
C VAL A 317 -5.83 -24.85 -7.13
N MET A 318 -5.14 -24.64 -8.25
CA MET A 318 -3.69 -24.80 -8.35
C MET A 318 -3.02 -23.60 -9.04
N THR A 319 -1.70 -23.57 -9.06
CA THR A 319 -0.91 -22.54 -9.74
C THR A 319 -0.12 -23.12 -10.91
N PRO A 320 0.33 -22.31 -11.89
CA PRO A 320 1.23 -22.76 -12.95
C PRO A 320 2.56 -23.37 -12.47
N GLU A 321 2.95 -23.11 -11.22
CA GLU A 321 4.19 -23.61 -10.62
C GLU A 321 3.95 -24.97 -9.91
N TYR A 322 3.91 -26.08 -10.67
CA TYR A 322 3.77 -27.45 -10.12
C TYR A 322 5.01 -28.34 -10.34
N GLY A 323 6.10 -27.77 -10.85
CA GLY A 323 7.32 -28.51 -11.20
C GLY A 323 7.23 -29.14 -12.59
N ALA A 324 7.61 -30.42 -12.71
CA ALA A 324 7.52 -31.15 -13.97
C ALA A 324 6.10 -31.65 -14.23
N ALA A 325 5.72 -31.83 -15.51
CA ALA A 325 4.40 -32.36 -15.90
C ALA A 325 4.07 -33.73 -15.26
N THR A 326 5.08 -34.56 -14.99
CA THR A 326 4.92 -35.86 -14.31
C THR A 326 4.47 -35.74 -12.85
N GLN A 327 4.53 -34.55 -12.24
CA GLN A 327 3.97 -34.33 -10.91
C GLN A 327 2.43 -34.30 -10.94
N LEU A 328 1.82 -33.96 -12.08
CA LEU A 328 0.36 -33.93 -12.22
C LEU A 328 -0.25 -35.33 -12.08
N GLU A 329 0.49 -36.38 -12.43
CA GLU A 329 0.08 -37.78 -12.26
C GLU A 329 -0.05 -38.22 -10.80
N LYS A 330 0.43 -37.40 -9.85
CA LYS A 330 0.41 -37.70 -8.40
C LYS A 330 -0.64 -36.89 -7.64
N ILE A 331 -1.36 -36.02 -8.32
CA ILE A 331 -2.34 -35.13 -7.69
C ILE A 331 -3.71 -35.78 -7.82
N ASP A 332 -4.16 -36.42 -6.75
CA ASP A 332 -5.43 -37.16 -6.72
C ASP A 332 -6.62 -36.23 -7.05
N MET A 333 -6.57 -34.97 -6.63
CA MET A 333 -7.64 -34.02 -6.96
C MET A 333 -7.82 -33.77 -8.47
N ILE A 334 -6.85 -34.08 -9.33
CA ILE A 334 -7.06 -34.02 -10.79
C ILE A 334 -7.99 -35.15 -11.27
N ASP A 335 -7.99 -36.29 -10.59
CA ASP A 335 -8.90 -37.41 -10.87
C ASP A 335 -10.34 -37.13 -10.42
N PHE A 336 -10.51 -36.41 -9.31
CA PHE A 336 -11.80 -36.29 -8.64
C PHE A 336 -12.49 -34.93 -8.78
N ALA A 337 -11.76 -33.85 -9.09
CA ALA A 337 -12.35 -32.53 -9.19
C ALA A 337 -13.36 -32.42 -10.34
N ASP A 338 -14.49 -31.78 -10.09
CA ASP A 338 -15.44 -31.44 -11.16
C ASP A 338 -14.88 -30.37 -12.09
N ILE A 339 -14.18 -29.39 -11.51
CA ILE A 339 -13.58 -28.26 -12.19
C ILE A 339 -12.21 -28.00 -11.58
N ILE A 340 -11.25 -27.64 -12.42
CA ILE A 340 -9.92 -27.19 -11.99
C ILE A 340 -9.72 -25.72 -12.35
N ALA A 341 -9.36 -24.92 -11.36
CA ALA A 341 -8.92 -23.54 -11.55
C ALA A 341 -7.40 -23.45 -11.48
N LEU A 342 -6.78 -23.12 -12.61
CA LEU A 342 -5.37 -22.74 -12.67
C LEU A 342 -5.26 -21.24 -12.37
N ASN A 343 -5.22 -20.90 -11.08
CA ASN A 343 -5.16 -19.54 -10.59
C ASN A 343 -3.74 -18.96 -10.68
N LYS A 344 -3.59 -17.64 -10.55
CA LYS A 344 -2.36 -16.90 -10.84
C LYS A 344 -1.91 -17.13 -12.28
N PHE A 345 -2.87 -17.10 -13.20
CA PHE A 345 -2.64 -17.28 -14.62
C PHE A 345 -1.74 -16.18 -15.25
N ASP A 346 -1.43 -15.14 -14.48
CA ASP A 346 -0.43 -14.12 -14.82
C ASP A 346 1.03 -14.58 -14.69
N LYS A 347 1.27 -15.77 -14.14
CA LYS A 347 2.60 -16.35 -13.99
C LYS A 347 3.14 -16.85 -15.32
N ARG A 348 4.47 -16.83 -15.46
CA ARG A 348 5.15 -17.36 -16.64
C ARG A 348 4.88 -18.86 -16.78
N GLY A 349 4.57 -19.30 -18.01
CA GLY A 349 4.27 -20.70 -18.29
C GLY A 349 2.81 -21.09 -18.01
N ALA A 350 1.92 -20.15 -17.69
CA ALA A 350 0.51 -20.45 -17.42
C ALA A 350 -0.22 -21.13 -18.59
N LEU A 351 0.08 -20.76 -19.83
CA LEU A 351 -0.50 -21.41 -21.02
C LEU A 351 -0.04 -22.87 -21.19
N ASP A 352 1.25 -23.13 -20.97
CA ASP A 352 1.80 -24.49 -20.99
C ASP A 352 1.20 -25.33 -19.85
N ALA A 353 1.13 -24.73 -18.66
CA ALA A 353 0.49 -25.31 -17.49
C ALA A 353 -0.98 -25.67 -17.74
N LEU A 354 -1.75 -24.79 -18.37
CA LEU A 354 -3.14 -25.06 -18.73
C LEU A 354 -3.24 -26.29 -19.63
N ARG A 355 -2.39 -26.34 -20.65
CA ARG A 355 -2.36 -27.45 -21.61
C ARG A 355 -1.99 -28.77 -20.94
N ASP A 356 -0.99 -28.77 -20.07
CA ASP A 356 -0.53 -29.97 -19.35
C ASP A 356 -1.62 -30.49 -18.41
N VAL A 357 -2.27 -29.61 -17.64
CA VAL A 357 -3.36 -29.97 -16.74
C VAL A 357 -4.58 -30.48 -17.50
N LYS A 358 -4.97 -29.83 -18.62
CA LYS A 358 -6.05 -30.33 -19.49
C LYS A 358 -5.76 -31.72 -20.03
N LYS A 359 -4.53 -31.96 -20.50
CA LYS A 359 -4.11 -33.30 -20.97
C LYS A 359 -4.14 -34.32 -19.84
N GLN A 360 -3.67 -33.96 -18.65
CA GLN A 360 -3.69 -34.90 -17.53
C GLN A 360 -5.13 -35.24 -17.12
N TYR A 361 -6.01 -34.25 -17.03
CA TYR A 361 -7.42 -34.46 -16.76
C TYR A 361 -8.06 -35.40 -17.79
N GLN A 362 -7.79 -35.17 -19.09
CA GLN A 362 -8.28 -36.01 -20.19
C GLN A 362 -7.85 -37.48 -20.02
N ARG A 363 -6.58 -37.71 -19.66
CA ARG A 363 -6.01 -39.05 -19.44
C ARG A 363 -6.67 -39.75 -18.25
N ASN A 364 -6.78 -39.04 -17.13
CA ASN A 364 -7.35 -39.54 -15.89
C ASN A 364 -8.83 -39.98 -16.08
N HIS A 365 -9.56 -39.27 -16.95
CA HIS A 365 -10.96 -39.55 -17.25
C HIS A 365 -11.19 -40.39 -18.53
N ASN A 366 -10.12 -40.86 -19.19
CA ASN A 366 -10.19 -41.61 -20.46
C ASN A 366 -10.96 -40.92 -21.59
N LEU A 367 -10.94 -39.58 -21.65
CA LEU A 367 -11.71 -38.76 -22.61
C LEU A 367 -10.95 -38.52 -23.94
N TRP A 368 -10.39 -39.59 -24.51
CA TRP A 368 -9.49 -39.53 -25.68
C TRP A 368 -10.14 -38.96 -26.95
N GLU A 369 -11.45 -39.15 -27.11
CA GLU A 369 -12.23 -38.68 -28.25
C GLU A 369 -12.72 -37.22 -28.10
N SER A 370 -12.59 -36.64 -26.89
CA SER A 370 -12.97 -35.25 -26.64
C SER A 370 -11.83 -34.29 -26.96
N SER A 371 -12.17 -33.06 -27.36
CA SER A 371 -11.16 -32.01 -27.50
C SER A 371 -10.50 -31.70 -26.16
N ILE A 372 -9.18 -31.51 -26.16
CA ILE A 372 -8.45 -31.05 -24.97
C ILE A 372 -9.03 -29.74 -24.45
N ASP A 373 -9.48 -28.86 -25.36
CA ASP A 373 -9.99 -27.54 -24.99
C ASP A 373 -11.29 -27.60 -24.20
N SER A 374 -12.08 -28.68 -24.33
CA SER A 374 -13.34 -28.88 -23.59
C SER A 374 -13.16 -29.46 -22.20
N MET A 375 -11.93 -29.79 -21.79
CA MET A 375 -11.66 -30.25 -20.41
C MET A 375 -11.96 -29.11 -19.41
N PRO A 376 -12.57 -29.41 -18.24
CA PRO A 376 -13.04 -28.40 -17.28
C PRO A 376 -11.89 -27.80 -16.46
N VAL A 377 -10.90 -27.25 -17.15
CA VAL A 377 -9.71 -26.61 -16.58
C VAL A 377 -9.62 -25.18 -17.11
N TYR A 378 -9.69 -24.21 -16.20
CA TYR A 378 -9.81 -22.79 -16.52
C TYR A 378 -8.69 -21.98 -15.89
N GLY A 379 -8.15 -21.03 -16.66
CA GLY A 379 -7.20 -20.04 -16.15
C GLY A 379 -7.94 -18.94 -15.39
N SER A 380 -7.46 -18.57 -14.21
CA SER A 380 -8.04 -17.46 -13.44
C SER A 380 -6.97 -16.57 -12.83
N ILE A 381 -7.30 -15.28 -12.66
CA ILE A 381 -6.47 -14.31 -11.97
C ILE A 381 -7.31 -13.62 -10.90
N ALA A 382 -7.46 -14.26 -9.73
CA ALA A 382 -8.24 -13.69 -8.62
C ALA A 382 -7.68 -12.35 -8.08
N SER A 383 -6.43 -12.01 -8.40
CA SER A 383 -5.83 -10.71 -8.04
C SER A 383 -6.16 -9.56 -9.00
N GLN A 384 -6.83 -9.86 -10.12
CA GLN A 384 -7.24 -8.88 -11.12
C GLN A 384 -8.75 -8.63 -10.98
N PHE A 385 -9.11 -7.38 -10.69
CA PHE A 385 -10.51 -6.98 -10.62
C PHE A 385 -11.21 -7.25 -11.96
N ASN A 386 -12.38 -7.92 -11.89
CA ASN A 386 -13.18 -8.29 -13.05
C ASN A 386 -12.40 -9.08 -14.12
N ASP A 387 -11.56 -10.02 -13.68
CA ASP A 387 -10.83 -10.93 -14.56
C ASP A 387 -11.79 -11.75 -15.46
N PRO A 388 -11.60 -11.74 -16.80
CA PRO A 388 -12.39 -12.55 -17.72
C PRO A 388 -12.36 -14.06 -17.44
N GLY A 389 -11.19 -14.62 -17.12
CA GLY A 389 -11.03 -16.03 -16.81
C GLY A 389 -11.79 -16.47 -15.56
N THR A 390 -11.79 -15.63 -14.51
CA THR A 390 -12.64 -15.86 -13.33
C THR A 390 -14.15 -15.75 -13.66
N ASN A 391 -14.56 -14.90 -14.61
CA ASN A 391 -15.96 -14.82 -15.05
C ASN A 391 -16.39 -16.11 -15.77
N GLU A 392 -15.54 -16.64 -16.66
CA GLU A 392 -15.76 -17.93 -17.34
C GLU A 392 -15.85 -19.07 -16.32
N LEU A 393 -14.89 -19.15 -15.39
CA LEU A 393 -14.89 -20.15 -14.33
C LEU A 393 -16.19 -20.11 -13.50
N TYR A 394 -16.65 -18.92 -13.11
CA TYR A 394 -17.89 -18.75 -12.36
C TYR A 394 -19.11 -19.28 -13.13
N GLN A 395 -19.23 -18.98 -14.43
CA GLN A 395 -20.37 -19.46 -15.21
C GLN A 395 -20.40 -20.99 -15.33
N VAL A 396 -19.23 -21.60 -15.58
CA VAL A 396 -19.09 -23.05 -15.67
C VAL A 396 -19.41 -23.71 -14.33
N LEU A 397 -18.99 -23.08 -13.23
CA LEU A 397 -19.27 -23.54 -11.89
C LEU A 397 -20.77 -23.54 -11.57
N ILE A 398 -21.48 -22.45 -11.87
CA ILE A 398 -22.94 -22.36 -11.70
C ILE A 398 -23.66 -23.42 -12.55
N LYS A 399 -23.23 -23.62 -13.80
CA LYS A 399 -23.78 -24.67 -14.66
C LYS A 399 -23.57 -26.06 -14.06
N LYS A 400 -22.36 -26.36 -13.58
CA LYS A 400 -22.02 -27.65 -12.96
C LYS A 400 -22.80 -27.91 -11.66
N ILE A 401 -23.02 -26.86 -10.87
CA ILE A 401 -23.87 -26.91 -9.67
C ILE A 401 -25.30 -27.28 -10.04
N ASN A 402 -25.91 -26.59 -11.01
CA ASN A 402 -27.25 -26.93 -11.48
C ASN A 402 -27.34 -28.38 -11.97
N GLU A 403 -26.35 -28.84 -12.75
CA GLU A 403 -26.30 -30.20 -13.30
C GLU A 403 -26.24 -31.28 -12.20
N LYS A 404 -25.41 -31.09 -11.16
CA LYS A 404 -25.21 -32.10 -10.11
C LYS A 404 -26.24 -32.07 -9.00
N THR A 405 -26.79 -30.89 -8.69
CA THR A 405 -27.66 -30.70 -7.52
C THR A 405 -29.13 -30.52 -7.87
N GLY A 406 -29.46 -30.37 -9.16
CA GLY A 406 -30.82 -30.10 -9.62
C GLY A 406 -31.30 -28.68 -9.34
N THR A 407 -30.42 -27.80 -8.86
CA THR A 407 -30.72 -26.37 -8.67
C THR A 407 -30.90 -25.64 -10.00
N HIS A 408 -31.46 -24.43 -9.94
CA HIS A 408 -31.86 -23.65 -11.12
C HIS A 408 -31.32 -22.22 -11.08
N PHE A 409 -30.05 -22.06 -10.76
CA PHE A 409 -29.36 -20.77 -10.83
C PHE A 409 -29.22 -20.32 -12.29
N LYS A 410 -29.87 -19.21 -12.66
CA LYS A 410 -29.79 -18.63 -14.00
C LYS A 410 -28.83 -17.45 -14.00
N SER A 411 -27.57 -17.69 -14.39
CA SER A 411 -26.55 -16.65 -14.44
C SER A 411 -26.77 -15.67 -15.60
N THR A 412 -26.51 -14.40 -15.34
CA THR A 412 -26.56 -13.27 -16.28
C THR A 412 -25.16 -12.83 -16.76
N PHE A 413 -24.08 -13.42 -16.25
CA PHE A 413 -22.72 -13.09 -16.67
C PHE A 413 -22.45 -13.57 -18.10
N GLU A 414 -22.00 -12.64 -18.95
CA GLU A 414 -21.54 -12.94 -20.31
C GLU A 414 -20.08 -13.40 -20.31
N VAL A 415 -19.81 -14.51 -21.01
CA VAL A 415 -18.44 -14.96 -21.27
C VAL A 415 -17.90 -14.18 -22.46
N SER A 416 -16.79 -13.49 -22.26
CA SER A 416 -16.07 -12.84 -23.36
C SER A 416 -15.03 -13.80 -23.95
N ASP A 417 -14.86 -13.82 -25.27
CA ASP A 417 -13.77 -14.55 -25.96
C ASP A 417 -12.35 -14.01 -25.64
N LYS A 418 -12.23 -13.03 -24.75
CA LYS A 418 -10.95 -12.44 -24.35
C LYS A 418 -10.26 -13.34 -23.33
N ILE A 419 -9.11 -13.87 -23.72
CA ILE A 419 -8.16 -14.51 -22.81
C ILE A 419 -7.78 -13.48 -21.72
N SER A 420 -7.64 -13.94 -20.48
CA SER A 420 -7.09 -13.14 -19.37
C SER A 420 -5.69 -12.61 -19.72
N GLU A 421 -5.62 -11.43 -20.34
CA GLU A 421 -4.38 -10.71 -20.61
C GLU A 421 -4.13 -9.71 -19.48
N LYS A 422 -2.99 -9.88 -18.80
CA LYS A 422 -2.59 -8.96 -17.73
C LYS A 422 -2.04 -7.66 -18.31
N GLN A 423 -2.42 -6.54 -17.69
CA GLN A 423 -1.68 -5.29 -17.76
C GLN A 423 -0.41 -5.40 -16.89
N TYR A 424 0.75 -5.60 -17.50
CA TYR A 424 2.02 -5.63 -16.77
C TYR A 424 2.47 -4.22 -16.41
N ILE A 425 2.63 -3.93 -15.10
CA ILE A 425 3.31 -2.71 -14.65
C ILE A 425 4.82 -2.80 -14.97
N ILE A 426 5.44 -3.95 -14.64
CA ILE A 426 6.83 -4.27 -15.00
C ILE A 426 6.79 -5.46 -15.95
N PRO A 427 7.31 -5.33 -17.18
CA PRO A 427 7.27 -6.42 -18.14
C PRO A 427 8.20 -7.57 -17.69
N PRO A 428 7.88 -8.85 -18.01
CA PRO A 428 8.64 -10.01 -17.55
C PRO A 428 10.14 -9.98 -17.87
N ASN A 429 10.54 -9.34 -18.97
CA ASN A 429 11.95 -9.18 -19.36
C ASN A 429 12.73 -8.15 -18.51
N ARG A 430 12.05 -7.35 -17.67
CA ARG A 430 12.66 -6.34 -16.78
C ARG A 430 12.56 -6.69 -15.31
N VAL A 431 12.16 -7.91 -14.94
CA VAL A 431 12.03 -8.33 -13.52
C VAL A 431 13.33 -8.15 -12.71
N ARG A 432 14.50 -8.17 -13.37
CA ARG A 432 15.82 -8.02 -12.74
C ARG A 432 16.37 -6.58 -12.74
N TYR A 433 15.55 -5.57 -13.04
CA TYR A 433 16.00 -4.17 -13.14
C TYR A 433 16.77 -3.65 -11.90
N LEU A 434 16.40 -4.05 -10.68
CA LEU A 434 17.14 -3.65 -9.46
C LEU A 434 18.54 -4.30 -9.39
N SER A 435 18.68 -5.53 -9.89
CA SER A 435 20.00 -6.17 -10.04
C SER A 435 20.84 -5.44 -11.09
N GLU A 436 20.25 -5.08 -12.23
CA GLU A 436 20.91 -4.30 -13.28
C GLU A 436 21.42 -2.95 -12.75
N ILE A 437 20.61 -2.23 -11.96
CA ILE A 437 21.00 -0.98 -11.29
C ILE A 437 22.18 -1.20 -10.34
N THR A 438 22.12 -2.26 -9.52
CA THR A 438 23.19 -2.58 -8.57
C THR A 438 24.50 -2.95 -9.27
N GLU A 439 24.42 -3.75 -10.33
CA GLU A 439 25.56 -4.13 -11.18
C GLU A 439 26.19 -2.90 -11.84
N ASN A 440 25.36 -1.98 -12.36
CA ASN A 440 25.83 -0.73 -12.94
C ASN A 440 26.58 0.15 -11.93
N ASN A 441 25.99 0.39 -10.74
CA ASN A 441 26.63 1.19 -9.69
C ASN A 441 27.96 0.59 -9.22
N ARG A 442 28.02 -0.74 -9.05
CA ARG A 442 29.27 -1.43 -8.68
C ARG A 442 30.32 -1.33 -9.79
N ALA A 443 29.91 -1.50 -11.04
CA ALA A 443 30.80 -1.37 -12.19
C ALA A 443 31.36 0.06 -12.31
N TYR A 444 30.53 1.08 -12.06
CA TYR A 444 30.95 2.48 -12.02
C TYR A 444 32.05 2.70 -10.97
N ASN A 445 31.82 2.27 -9.73
CA ASN A 445 32.79 2.42 -8.63
C ASN A 445 34.11 1.67 -8.92
N GLN A 446 34.04 0.47 -9.49
CA GLN A 446 35.23 -0.28 -9.89
C GLN A 446 36.00 0.45 -11.00
N ASN A 447 35.30 1.01 -11.98
CA ASN A 447 35.92 1.78 -13.05
C ASN A 447 36.56 3.08 -12.51
N ALA A 448 35.88 3.80 -11.61
CA ALA A 448 36.42 4.99 -10.96
C ALA A 448 37.73 4.68 -10.21
N LYS A 449 37.77 3.58 -9.45
CA LYS A 449 38.99 3.11 -8.76
C LYS A 449 40.10 2.71 -9.73
N LYS A 450 39.77 2.05 -10.86
CA LYS A 450 40.74 1.73 -11.91
C LYS A 450 41.34 3.00 -12.54
N GLN A 451 40.48 3.96 -12.88
CA GLN A 451 40.88 5.24 -13.46
C GLN A 451 41.71 6.08 -12.49
N LYS A 452 41.37 6.08 -11.19
CA LYS A 452 42.22 6.64 -10.11
C LYS A 452 43.64 6.09 -10.18
N GLN A 453 43.80 4.77 -10.23
CA GLN A 453 45.12 4.14 -10.21
C GLN A 453 45.96 4.56 -11.43
N ILE A 454 45.34 4.67 -12.60
CA ILE A 454 45.99 5.13 -13.83
C ILE A 454 46.41 6.60 -13.69
N ALA A 455 45.50 7.47 -13.24
CA ALA A 455 45.80 8.88 -12.99
C ALA A 455 46.92 9.06 -11.96
N GLN A 456 46.97 8.24 -10.91
CA GLN A 456 48.05 8.26 -9.91
C GLN A 456 49.41 7.89 -10.51
N LYS A 457 49.45 6.87 -11.38
CA LYS A 457 50.68 6.48 -12.10
C LYS A 457 51.15 7.60 -13.02
N LEU A 458 50.25 8.19 -13.79
CA LEU A 458 50.55 9.32 -14.67
C LEU A 458 51.09 10.51 -13.88
N PHE A 459 50.51 10.83 -12.72
CA PHE A 459 51.00 11.87 -11.84
C PHE A 459 52.44 11.59 -11.38
N GLY A 460 52.74 10.36 -10.96
CA GLY A 460 54.10 9.96 -10.55
C GLY A 460 55.14 10.06 -11.67
N ILE A 461 54.79 9.59 -12.88
CA ILE A 461 55.65 9.73 -14.07
C ILE A 461 55.88 11.20 -14.37
N TYR A 462 54.82 12.00 -14.37
CA TYR A 462 54.88 13.43 -14.65
C TYR A 462 55.73 14.20 -13.64
N LYS A 463 55.58 13.93 -12.34
CA LYS A 463 56.44 14.53 -11.31
C LYS A 463 57.91 14.14 -11.48
N THR A 464 58.18 12.92 -11.97
CA THR A 464 59.54 12.48 -12.30
C THR A 464 60.09 13.27 -13.50
N ILE A 465 59.30 13.46 -14.55
CA ILE A 465 59.63 14.32 -15.70
C ILE A 465 59.98 15.73 -15.23
N CYS A 466 59.11 16.36 -14.42
CA CYS A 466 59.33 17.71 -13.89
C CYS A 466 60.61 17.79 -13.04
N SER A 467 60.88 16.78 -12.21
CA SER A 467 62.08 16.72 -11.37
C SER A 467 63.37 16.67 -12.20
N VAL A 468 63.42 15.80 -13.22
CA VAL A 468 64.59 15.66 -14.12
C VAL A 468 64.81 16.93 -14.94
N ALA A 469 63.75 17.50 -15.49
CA ALA A 469 63.79 18.75 -16.26
C ALA A 469 63.91 20.00 -15.38
N ARG A 470 63.86 19.87 -14.04
CA ARG A 470 63.94 20.97 -13.07
C ARG A 470 62.88 22.06 -13.31
N VAL A 471 61.68 21.63 -13.70
CA VAL A 471 60.51 22.49 -13.88
C VAL A 471 60.11 23.07 -12.52
N SER A 472 59.81 24.37 -12.48
CA SER A 472 59.32 25.01 -11.25
C SER A 472 57.91 24.51 -10.92
N VAL A 473 57.61 24.31 -9.62
CA VAL A 473 56.29 23.83 -9.17
C VAL A 473 55.14 24.72 -9.68
N GLU A 474 55.41 26.02 -9.83
CA GLU A 474 54.45 27.03 -10.28
C GLU A 474 54.08 26.91 -11.77
N THR A 475 54.98 26.32 -12.59
CA THR A 475 54.79 26.20 -14.04
C THR A 475 54.49 24.79 -14.50
N GLU A 476 54.45 23.79 -13.60
CA GLU A 476 54.20 22.38 -13.95
C GLU A 476 52.97 22.26 -14.86
N LEU A 477 51.81 22.74 -14.42
CA LEU A 477 50.56 22.59 -15.18
C LEU A 477 50.57 23.21 -16.59
N MET A 478 51.48 24.16 -16.88
CA MET A 478 51.60 24.78 -18.20
C MET A 478 52.20 23.84 -19.25
N HIS A 479 52.91 22.80 -18.83
CA HIS A 479 53.53 21.82 -19.72
C HIS A 479 52.62 20.60 -19.98
N LEU A 480 51.33 20.70 -19.64
CA LEU A 480 50.32 19.71 -19.97
C LEU A 480 49.39 20.23 -21.06
N THR A 481 49.04 19.34 -21.98
CA THR A 481 48.17 19.61 -23.12
C THR A 481 47.03 18.58 -23.16
N LYS A 482 46.04 18.81 -24.03
CA LYS A 482 44.96 17.83 -24.26
C LYS A 482 45.49 16.46 -24.70
N ILE A 483 46.62 16.42 -25.40
CA ILE A 483 47.20 15.17 -25.92
C ILE A 483 48.17 14.50 -24.92
N GLY A 484 48.72 15.23 -23.96
CA GLY A 484 49.63 14.68 -22.94
C GLY A 484 50.62 15.72 -22.44
N VAL A 485 51.89 15.34 -22.32
CA VAL A 485 52.97 16.25 -21.91
C VAL A 485 53.46 17.06 -23.11
N ASN A 486 53.80 18.34 -22.92
CA ASN A 486 54.46 19.16 -23.94
C ASN A 486 55.95 18.79 -24.03
N GLU A 487 56.27 17.78 -24.82
CA GLU A 487 57.62 17.22 -24.91
C GLU A 487 58.65 18.26 -25.39
N GLU A 488 58.31 19.08 -26.39
CA GLU A 488 59.22 20.09 -26.96
C GLU A 488 59.65 21.15 -25.95
N GLU A 489 58.74 21.62 -25.11
CA GLU A 489 59.06 22.61 -24.07
C GLU A 489 59.91 22.00 -22.97
N ILE A 490 59.62 20.78 -22.55
CA ILE A 490 60.35 20.13 -21.46
C ILE A 490 61.77 19.75 -21.90
N LEU A 491 61.97 19.31 -23.15
CA LEU A 491 63.30 18.97 -23.66
C LEU A 491 64.24 20.17 -23.73
N LYS A 492 63.73 21.39 -23.94
CA LYS A 492 64.54 22.63 -23.90
C LYS A 492 65.14 22.90 -22.52
N LEU A 493 64.60 22.30 -21.46
CA LEU A 493 65.06 22.47 -20.08
C LEU A 493 66.09 21.41 -19.65
N ALA A 494 66.34 20.38 -20.46
CA ALA A 494 67.33 19.35 -20.18
C ALA A 494 68.76 19.93 -20.20
N LYS A 495 69.59 19.54 -19.23
CA LYS A 495 70.96 20.10 -19.10
C LYS A 495 72.03 19.31 -19.84
N ASN A 496 71.78 18.03 -20.12
CA ASN A 496 72.74 17.12 -20.74
C ASN A 496 72.00 16.02 -21.53
N ASP A 497 72.75 15.28 -22.34
CA ASP A 497 72.19 14.22 -23.19
C ASP A 497 71.59 13.05 -22.39
N VAL A 498 72.07 12.82 -21.17
CA VAL A 498 71.55 11.75 -20.28
C VAL A 498 70.13 12.10 -19.81
N ASP A 499 69.91 13.35 -19.37
CA ASP A 499 68.60 13.88 -18.97
C ASP A 499 67.63 13.79 -20.18
N THR A 500 68.08 14.19 -21.38
CA THR A 500 67.29 14.12 -22.63
C THR A 500 66.85 12.70 -22.98
N GLN A 501 67.77 11.72 -22.90
CA GLN A 501 67.46 10.31 -23.16
C GLN A 501 66.49 9.73 -22.12
N PHE A 502 66.68 10.07 -20.84
CA PHE A 502 65.80 9.59 -19.78
C PHE A 502 64.40 10.20 -19.88
N LEU A 503 64.28 11.50 -20.17
CA LEU A 503 63.00 12.18 -20.43
C LEU A 503 62.26 11.56 -21.61
N SER A 504 62.96 11.22 -22.69
CA SER A 504 62.37 10.57 -23.86
C SER A 504 61.74 9.20 -23.53
N LEU A 505 62.35 8.44 -22.62
CA LEU A 505 61.76 7.18 -22.13
C LEU A 505 60.54 7.43 -21.24
N LEU A 506 60.59 8.46 -20.38
CA LEU A 506 59.46 8.83 -19.52
C LEU A 506 58.27 9.34 -20.33
N PHE A 507 58.47 10.09 -21.43
CA PHE A 507 57.38 10.51 -22.32
C PHE A 507 56.69 9.31 -22.98
N LYS A 508 57.47 8.35 -23.49
CA LYS A 508 56.93 7.10 -24.05
C LYS A 508 56.12 6.33 -23.01
N GLU A 509 56.61 6.22 -21.78
CA GLU A 509 55.91 5.56 -20.69
C GLU A 509 54.63 6.32 -20.28
N PHE A 510 54.68 7.64 -20.20
CA PHE A 510 53.52 8.49 -19.93
C PHE A 510 52.44 8.31 -21.01
N ALA A 511 52.82 8.38 -22.29
CA ALA A 511 51.92 8.19 -23.42
C ALA A 511 51.29 6.79 -23.40
N ARG A 512 52.07 5.74 -23.10
CA ARG A 512 51.59 4.36 -22.95
C ARG A 512 50.55 4.23 -21.84
N VAL A 513 50.84 4.74 -20.63
CA VAL A 513 49.90 4.66 -19.50
C VAL A 513 48.65 5.52 -19.74
N LYS A 514 48.79 6.65 -20.46
CA LYS A 514 47.67 7.56 -20.75
C LYS A 514 46.62 6.92 -21.67
N MET A 515 47.00 5.95 -22.51
CA MET A 515 46.04 5.22 -23.34
C MET A 515 44.97 4.48 -22.53
N ASP A 516 45.27 4.11 -21.28
CA ASP A 516 44.32 3.44 -20.39
C ASP A 516 43.39 4.43 -19.65
N LEU A 517 43.71 5.74 -19.68
CA LEU A 517 42.91 6.77 -19.04
C LEU A 517 41.79 7.25 -19.97
N ASN A 518 40.56 7.32 -19.46
CA ASN A 518 39.44 7.88 -20.21
C ASN A 518 39.70 9.36 -20.54
N PRO A 519 39.51 9.80 -21.80
CA PRO A 519 39.72 11.20 -22.20
C PRO A 519 38.95 12.22 -21.36
N TYR A 520 37.72 11.92 -20.93
CA TYR A 520 36.95 12.83 -20.05
C TYR A 520 37.62 13.00 -18.69
N ASN A 521 38.25 11.96 -18.15
CA ASN A 521 38.99 12.03 -16.90
C ASN A 521 40.26 12.88 -17.04
N TRP A 522 40.88 12.88 -18.22
CA TRP A 522 42.00 13.76 -18.52
C TRP A 522 41.56 15.24 -18.54
N GLU A 523 40.41 15.54 -19.13
CA GLU A 523 39.85 16.90 -19.12
C GLU A 523 39.53 17.40 -17.70
N ILE A 524 39.04 16.52 -16.83
CA ILE A 524 38.83 16.85 -15.40
C ILE A 524 40.14 17.29 -14.75
N ILE A 525 41.22 16.53 -14.95
CA ILE A 525 42.54 16.82 -14.36
C ILE A 525 43.08 18.16 -14.88
N LEU A 526 43.02 18.39 -16.21
CA LEU A 526 43.51 19.62 -16.82
C LEU A 526 42.75 20.87 -16.35
N ASN A 527 41.43 20.76 -16.23
CA ASN A 527 40.57 21.90 -15.92
C ASN A 527 40.34 22.12 -14.42
N TRP A 528 40.89 21.26 -13.54
CA TRP A 528 40.71 21.39 -12.10
C TRP A 528 41.20 22.73 -11.54
N GLY A 529 42.31 23.26 -12.07
CA GLY A 529 42.82 24.58 -11.67
C GLY A 529 41.82 25.70 -11.94
N ALA A 530 41.25 25.73 -13.15
CA ALA A 530 40.22 26.69 -13.53
C ALA A 530 38.93 26.54 -12.70
N LYS A 531 38.53 25.29 -12.43
CA LYS A 531 37.39 24.98 -11.57
C LYS A 531 37.61 25.44 -10.14
N LYS A 532 38.79 25.19 -9.55
CA LYS A 532 39.14 25.68 -8.22
C LYS A 532 39.10 27.21 -8.15
N GLN A 533 39.51 27.87 -9.24
CA GLN A 533 39.47 29.32 -9.33
C GLN A 533 38.04 29.86 -9.41
N SER A 534 37.14 29.23 -10.17
CA SER A 534 35.75 29.70 -10.28
C SER A 534 35.02 29.72 -8.94
N TYR A 535 35.27 28.75 -8.06
CA TYR A 535 34.73 28.73 -6.69
C TYR A 535 35.45 29.67 -5.71
N LYS A 536 36.64 30.16 -6.06
CA LYS A 536 37.38 31.17 -5.28
C LYS A 536 37.06 32.61 -5.69
N ASN A 537 36.68 32.85 -6.94
CA ASN A 537 36.25 34.16 -7.44
C ASN A 537 35.10 34.69 -6.57
N GLU A 538 34.97 36.00 -6.41
CA GLU A 538 33.91 36.61 -5.58
C GLU A 538 32.51 36.18 -6.02
N VAL A 539 32.30 36.06 -7.33
CA VAL A 539 31.04 35.68 -7.96
C VAL A 539 31.24 34.45 -8.84
N PHE A 540 30.33 33.49 -8.69
CA PHE A 540 30.18 32.35 -9.59
C PHE A 540 28.97 32.59 -10.50
N THR A 541 29.22 32.48 -11.80
CA THR A 541 28.24 32.74 -12.86
C THR A 541 27.86 31.43 -13.54
N PHE A 542 26.56 31.15 -13.65
CA PHE A 542 26.06 29.98 -14.37
C PHE A 542 24.72 30.26 -15.05
N ASN A 543 24.43 29.55 -16.13
CA ASN A 543 23.23 29.73 -16.93
C ASN A 543 22.16 28.69 -16.55
N VAL A 544 20.94 29.14 -16.26
CA VAL A 544 19.77 28.29 -16.05
C VAL A 544 18.67 28.72 -17.00
N ARG A 545 18.30 27.85 -17.95
CA ARG A 545 17.21 28.08 -18.92
C ARG A 545 17.35 29.41 -19.68
N GLY A 546 18.57 29.77 -20.07
CA GLY A 546 18.87 31.01 -20.81
C GLY A 546 19.06 32.25 -19.93
N LYS A 547 18.97 32.12 -18.59
CA LYS A 547 19.21 33.23 -17.65
C LYS A 547 20.55 33.05 -16.96
N GLU A 548 21.37 34.09 -17.00
CA GLU A 548 22.62 34.16 -16.26
C GLU A 548 22.36 34.47 -14.79
N LEU A 549 22.83 33.60 -13.90
CA LEU A 549 22.70 33.73 -12.46
C LEU A 549 24.08 33.94 -11.85
N ASN A 550 24.17 34.99 -11.03
CA ASN A 550 25.39 35.40 -10.35
C ASN A 550 25.22 35.17 -8.84
N ILE A 551 26.08 34.34 -8.25
CA ILE A 551 26.03 33.99 -6.84
C ILE A 551 27.37 34.30 -6.18
N LYS A 552 27.35 35.03 -5.06
CA LYS A 552 28.54 35.22 -4.22
C LYS A 552 29.03 33.87 -3.71
N THR A 553 30.31 33.56 -3.89
CA THR A 553 30.91 32.29 -3.47
C THR A 553 31.23 32.23 -1.97
N HIS A 554 31.30 33.39 -1.32
CA HIS A 554 31.60 33.51 0.10
C HIS A 554 30.46 34.22 0.86
N SER A 555 30.42 33.97 2.17
CA SER A 555 29.64 34.74 3.14
C SER A 555 30.57 35.31 4.19
N GLU A 556 30.44 36.59 4.48
CA GLU A 556 31.23 37.27 5.50
C GLU A 556 30.64 37.03 6.89
N SER A 557 31.47 36.60 7.83
CA SER A 557 31.10 36.44 9.24
C SER A 557 31.15 37.77 10.00
N LEU A 558 30.64 37.78 11.25
CA LEU A 558 30.76 38.94 12.15
C LEU A 558 32.21 39.37 12.41
N SER A 559 33.17 38.45 12.29
CA SER A 559 34.61 38.73 12.42
C SER A 559 35.29 39.05 11.08
N HIS A 560 34.51 39.40 10.04
CA HIS A 560 34.99 39.70 8.68
C HIS A 560 35.69 38.54 7.95
N THR A 561 35.64 37.33 8.51
CA THR A 561 36.19 36.14 7.84
C THR A 561 35.28 35.76 6.68
N GLN A 562 35.87 35.61 5.49
CA GLN A 562 35.18 35.16 4.27
C GLN A 562 35.03 33.63 4.31
N ILE A 563 33.84 33.15 4.62
CA ILE A 563 33.52 31.72 4.69
C ILE A 563 33.10 31.24 3.29
N PRO A 564 33.82 30.30 2.66
CA PRO A 564 33.41 29.78 1.36
C PRO A 564 32.11 28.98 1.49
N LYS A 565 31.18 29.20 0.57
CA LYS A 565 29.94 28.41 0.48
C LYS A 565 30.22 26.96 0.07
N ILE A 566 31.25 26.75 -0.75
CA ILE A 566 31.72 25.43 -1.20
C ILE A 566 33.21 25.34 -0.89
N SER A 567 33.60 24.37 -0.05
CA SER A 567 35.01 24.11 0.26
C SER A 567 35.53 22.96 -0.60
N LEU A 568 36.58 23.22 -1.37
CA LEU A 568 37.20 22.22 -2.25
C LEU A 568 38.35 21.46 -1.55
N PRO A 569 38.62 20.21 -1.94
CA PRO A 569 39.73 19.46 -1.37
C PRO A 569 41.08 20.10 -1.71
N LYS A 570 42.07 19.82 -0.85
CA LYS A 570 43.47 20.26 -1.03
C LYS A 570 44.34 19.19 -1.70
N TYR A 571 43.74 18.23 -2.41
CA TYR A 571 44.49 17.18 -3.09
C TYR A 571 45.39 17.74 -4.19
N GLU A 572 46.60 17.20 -4.27
CA GLU A 572 47.57 17.48 -5.34
C GLU A 572 47.69 16.30 -6.32
N ALA A 573 47.59 15.07 -5.79
CA ALA A 573 47.70 13.86 -6.59
C ALA A 573 46.49 13.67 -7.50
N TRP A 574 46.74 13.41 -8.79
CA TRP A 574 45.66 13.24 -9.79
C TRP A 574 44.75 12.05 -9.47
N GLY A 575 45.25 11.00 -8.82
CA GLY A 575 44.44 9.86 -8.44
C GLY A 575 43.36 10.20 -7.42
N ASP A 576 43.71 10.88 -6.33
CA ASP A 576 42.76 11.26 -5.28
C ASP A 576 41.79 12.35 -5.77
N LEU A 577 42.29 13.30 -6.56
CA LEU A 577 41.46 14.31 -7.21
C LEU A 577 40.40 13.67 -8.12
N LEU A 578 40.83 12.75 -8.99
CA LEU A 578 39.92 12.11 -9.94
C LEU A 578 38.91 11.24 -9.21
N LEU A 579 39.32 10.47 -8.20
CA LEU A 579 38.38 9.65 -7.43
C LEU A 579 37.31 10.51 -6.75
N TRP A 580 37.73 11.59 -6.08
CA TRP A 580 36.81 12.52 -5.43
C TRP A 580 35.82 13.12 -6.43
N THR A 581 36.29 13.50 -7.62
CA THR A 581 35.43 14.06 -8.67
C THR A 581 34.45 13.04 -9.23
N LEU A 582 34.82 11.75 -9.30
CA LEU A 582 33.94 10.70 -9.81
C LEU A 582 32.93 10.19 -8.77
N GLU A 583 33.27 10.17 -7.49
CA GLU A 583 32.38 9.63 -6.43
C GLU A 583 31.54 10.71 -5.74
N GLU A 584 32.05 11.93 -5.59
CA GLU A 584 31.42 12.96 -4.74
C GLU A 584 31.15 14.27 -5.49
N ASN A 585 32.18 14.80 -6.15
CA ASN A 585 32.20 16.08 -6.88
C ASN A 585 31.63 17.29 -6.10
N VAL A 586 31.66 18.45 -6.74
CA VAL A 586 30.96 19.65 -6.28
C VAL A 586 29.44 19.51 -6.51
N PRO A 587 28.59 20.21 -5.73
CA PRO A 587 27.17 20.29 -6.04
C PRO A 587 26.93 20.81 -7.47
N GLY A 588 25.87 20.34 -8.12
CA GLY A 588 25.53 20.72 -9.48
C GLY A 588 26.25 19.93 -10.58
N GLU A 589 27.12 18.99 -10.22
CA GLU A 589 27.82 18.15 -11.17
C GLU A 589 27.73 16.67 -10.79
N PHE A 590 27.75 15.80 -11.81
CA PHE A 590 27.69 14.35 -11.64
C PHE A 590 28.81 13.85 -10.70
N PRO A 591 28.52 12.90 -9.77
CA PRO A 591 27.26 12.17 -9.58
C PRO A 591 26.22 12.89 -8.71
N TYR A 592 26.38 14.19 -8.45
CA TYR A 592 25.48 15.04 -7.67
C TYR A 592 25.37 14.67 -6.20
N THR A 593 26.35 13.94 -5.66
CA THR A 593 26.39 13.48 -4.26
C THR A 593 26.25 14.66 -3.29
N ALA A 594 26.91 15.78 -3.57
CA ALA A 594 26.84 16.98 -2.75
C ALA A 594 25.62 17.89 -3.05
N GLY A 595 24.78 17.53 -4.02
CA GLY A 595 23.55 18.23 -4.38
C GLY A 595 23.35 18.40 -5.89
N LEU A 596 22.09 18.49 -6.31
CA LEU A 596 21.71 18.66 -7.73
C LEU A 596 22.02 20.05 -8.30
N PHE A 597 22.17 21.07 -7.46
CA PHE A 597 22.38 22.46 -7.88
C PHE A 597 23.73 22.97 -7.37
N PRO A 598 24.43 23.84 -8.15
CA PRO A 598 25.73 24.39 -7.74
C PRO A 598 25.71 25.13 -6.39
N PHE A 599 24.61 25.81 -6.10
CA PHE A 599 24.38 26.52 -4.84
C PHE A 599 22.92 26.40 -4.39
N LYS A 600 22.68 26.57 -3.09
CA LYS A 600 21.32 26.72 -2.54
C LYS A 600 20.66 27.99 -3.08
N ARG A 601 19.33 27.98 -3.21
CA ARG A 601 18.55 29.17 -3.59
C ARG A 601 18.64 30.25 -2.50
N THR A 602 18.69 31.51 -2.90
CA THR A 602 18.85 32.67 -2.00
C THR A 602 17.53 33.36 -1.63
N GLY A 603 16.44 33.09 -2.36
CA GLY A 603 15.13 33.74 -2.16
C GLY A 603 13.98 32.77 -1.81
N GLU A 604 14.29 31.49 -1.64
CA GLU A 604 13.30 30.46 -1.33
C GLU A 604 13.91 29.49 -0.33
N ASP A 605 13.50 29.62 0.94
CA ASP A 605 13.85 28.65 1.96
C ASP A 605 13.23 27.27 1.60
N PRO A 606 13.94 26.15 1.79
CA PRO A 606 13.36 24.82 1.62
C PRO A 606 12.21 24.51 2.58
N ALA A 607 12.03 25.29 3.65
CA ALA A 607 10.94 25.09 4.61
C ALA A 607 9.58 24.99 3.91
N ARG A 608 8.89 23.89 4.17
CA ARG A 608 7.52 23.64 3.72
C ARG A 608 6.64 23.45 4.94
N MET A 609 5.56 24.23 5.02
CA MET A 609 4.73 24.27 6.22
C MET A 609 3.67 23.16 6.18
N PHE A 610 3.82 22.16 7.04
CA PHE A 610 2.84 21.08 7.19
C PHE A 610 1.67 21.52 8.06
N ALA A 611 0.46 21.45 7.50
CA ALA A 611 -0.76 21.79 8.20
C ALA A 611 -1.96 20.97 7.71
N GLY A 612 -2.88 20.70 8.62
CA GLY A 612 -4.13 20.02 8.39
C GLY A 612 -4.81 19.77 9.73
N GLU A 613 -5.90 20.49 9.99
CA GLU A 613 -6.74 20.29 11.17
C GLU A 613 -8.15 20.82 10.93
N GLY A 614 -9.16 20.04 11.32
CA GLY A 614 -10.57 20.42 11.21
C GLY A 614 -11.04 20.58 9.76
N GLY A 615 -11.89 21.58 9.53
CA GLY A 615 -12.39 21.91 8.20
C GLY A 615 -11.43 22.74 7.34
N PRO A 616 -11.75 22.93 6.05
CA PRO A 616 -10.90 23.63 5.10
C PRO A 616 -10.59 25.07 5.53
N GLU A 617 -11.53 25.79 6.15
CA GLU A 617 -11.31 27.17 6.62
C GLU A 617 -10.30 27.25 7.76
N ARG A 618 -10.34 26.30 8.72
CA ARG A 618 -9.37 26.27 9.82
C ARG A 618 -7.95 26.03 9.31
N THR A 619 -7.81 25.08 8.39
CA THR A 619 -6.51 24.79 7.76
C THR A 619 -6.07 25.94 6.85
N ASN A 620 -6.97 26.59 6.12
CA ASN A 620 -6.68 27.79 5.34
C ASN A 620 -6.14 28.93 6.24
N ARG A 621 -6.77 29.19 7.39
CA ARG A 621 -6.25 30.15 8.40
C ARG A 621 -4.86 29.78 8.86
N ARG A 622 -4.59 28.49 9.12
CA ARG A 622 -3.25 28.02 9.47
C ARG A 622 -2.24 28.28 8.36
N PHE A 623 -2.57 27.99 7.09
CA PHE A 623 -1.68 28.25 5.95
C PHE A 623 -1.34 29.73 5.80
N HIS A 624 -2.32 30.62 5.97
CA HIS A 624 -2.08 32.06 5.93
C HIS A 624 -1.18 32.50 7.09
N TYR A 625 -1.44 32.02 8.30
CA TYR A 625 -0.61 32.30 9.48
C TYR A 625 0.86 31.88 9.29
N VAL A 626 1.11 30.64 8.88
CA VAL A 626 2.48 30.10 8.74
C VAL A 626 3.23 30.65 7.54
N SER A 627 2.54 31.20 6.54
CA SER A 627 3.15 31.75 5.34
C SER A 627 3.18 33.27 5.30
N LEU A 628 2.65 33.95 6.33
CA LEU A 628 2.58 35.40 6.39
C LEU A 628 3.98 36.02 6.30
N GLY A 629 4.12 37.07 5.50
CA GLY A 629 5.41 37.76 5.26
C GLY A 629 6.43 36.99 4.41
N LEU A 630 6.20 35.71 4.08
CA LEU A 630 7.12 34.95 3.23
C LEU A 630 6.91 35.28 1.74
N PRO A 631 8.00 35.49 0.96
CA PRO A 631 7.91 35.81 -0.47
C PRO A 631 7.48 34.63 -1.34
N ALA A 632 7.74 33.40 -0.88
CA ALA A 632 7.31 32.16 -1.52
C ALA A 632 6.28 31.44 -0.62
N LYS A 633 5.18 30.97 -1.22
CA LYS A 633 4.13 30.23 -0.50
C LYS A 633 4.31 28.74 -0.76
N ARG A 634 4.85 28.00 0.21
CA ARG A 634 5.13 26.56 0.11
C ARG A 634 4.29 25.78 1.10
N LEU A 635 3.13 25.32 0.64
CA LEU A 635 2.14 24.64 1.48
C LEU A 635 2.40 23.13 1.50
N SER A 636 2.10 22.47 2.61
CA SER A 636 2.00 21.00 2.72
C SER A 636 0.71 20.64 3.45
N THR A 637 -0.18 19.95 2.76
CA THR A 637 -1.51 19.59 3.25
C THR A 637 -1.51 18.18 3.82
N ALA A 638 -2.00 18.04 5.05
CA ALA A 638 -2.29 16.77 5.71
C ALA A 638 -3.80 16.55 5.73
N PHE A 639 -4.30 15.44 5.20
CA PHE A 639 -5.72 15.13 5.20
C PHE A 639 -6.12 14.26 6.39
N ASP A 640 -7.36 14.39 6.85
CA ASP A 640 -7.90 13.51 7.89
C ASP A 640 -8.02 12.06 7.38
N SER A 641 -8.16 11.11 8.30
CA SER A 641 -8.21 9.69 7.92
C SER A 641 -9.41 9.37 7.01
N VAL A 642 -10.53 10.08 7.16
CA VAL A 642 -11.73 9.92 6.32
C VAL A 642 -11.40 10.25 4.85
N THR A 643 -10.78 11.40 4.60
CA THR A 643 -10.34 11.84 3.27
C THR A 643 -9.22 10.95 2.73
N LEU A 644 -8.26 10.52 3.57
CA LEU A 644 -7.15 9.65 3.16
C LEU A 644 -7.64 8.32 2.55
N TYR A 645 -8.79 7.82 3.02
CA TYR A 645 -9.42 6.60 2.53
C TYR A 645 -10.49 6.84 1.45
N GLY A 646 -10.69 8.10 1.02
CA GLY A 646 -11.61 8.45 -0.05
C GLY A 646 -13.09 8.29 0.31
N ASN A 647 -13.43 8.48 1.59
CA ASN A 647 -14.80 8.43 2.07
C ASN A 647 -15.34 9.84 2.33
N ASP A 648 -16.66 9.97 2.23
CA ASP A 648 -17.35 11.17 2.70
C ASP A 648 -17.51 11.14 4.24
N PRO A 649 -17.59 12.31 4.90
CA PRO A 649 -17.95 12.40 6.30
C PRO A 649 -19.36 11.85 6.55
N ASP A 650 -19.54 11.13 7.65
CA ASP A 650 -20.80 10.49 8.03
C ASP A 650 -21.09 10.70 9.53
N ILE A 651 -22.37 10.60 9.92
CA ILE A 651 -22.82 10.66 11.31
C ILE A 651 -22.51 9.37 12.10
N ARG A 652 -22.20 8.27 11.40
CA ARG A 652 -21.83 7.00 12.03
C ARG A 652 -20.63 7.23 12.96
N PRO A 653 -20.67 6.82 14.25
CA PRO A 653 -19.69 7.25 15.24
C PRO A 653 -18.23 6.95 14.88
N ASP A 654 -17.97 5.80 14.24
CA ASP A 654 -16.63 5.38 13.82
C ASP A 654 -16.06 6.19 12.65
N ILE A 655 -16.89 6.94 11.92
CA ILE A 655 -16.48 7.95 10.94
C ILE A 655 -16.48 9.33 11.59
N TYR A 656 -17.57 9.70 12.27
CA TYR A 656 -17.78 11.04 12.84
C TYR A 656 -16.64 11.47 13.77
N GLY A 657 -16.22 10.58 14.67
CA GLY A 657 -15.12 10.84 15.61
C GLY A 657 -13.75 11.02 14.95
N LYS A 658 -13.63 10.81 13.62
CA LYS A 658 -12.38 10.96 12.86
C LYS A 658 -12.36 12.16 11.92
N ILE A 659 -13.51 12.81 11.70
CA ILE A 659 -13.63 13.96 10.79
C ILE A 659 -12.77 15.12 11.30
N GLY A 660 -11.82 15.57 10.49
CA GLY A 660 -10.94 16.70 10.81
C GLY A 660 -9.91 16.42 11.91
N ASN A 661 -9.80 15.17 12.39
CA ASN A 661 -8.76 14.74 13.32
C ASN A 661 -7.51 14.33 12.55
N ALA A 662 -6.34 14.68 13.09
CA ALA A 662 -5.01 14.43 12.49
C ALA A 662 -4.80 15.00 11.06
N GLY A 663 -5.75 15.77 10.52
CA GLY A 663 -5.68 16.35 9.19
C GLY A 663 -6.92 17.17 8.84
N VAL A 664 -6.94 17.76 7.65
CA VAL A 664 -8.09 18.52 7.13
C VAL A 664 -9.11 17.59 6.44
N SER A 665 -10.40 17.81 6.70
CA SER A 665 -11.47 17.07 6.03
C SER A 665 -11.85 17.73 4.70
N ILE A 666 -11.72 17.01 3.59
CA ILE A 666 -12.04 17.48 2.23
C ILE A 666 -12.81 16.38 1.48
N CYS A 667 -14.13 16.55 1.34
CA CYS A 667 -14.97 15.59 0.61
C CYS A 667 -15.44 16.12 -0.76
N CYS A 668 -15.30 17.42 -1.03
CA CYS A 668 -15.76 17.99 -2.29
C CYS A 668 -14.82 19.07 -2.87
N LEU A 669 -15.05 19.44 -4.13
CA LEU A 669 -14.31 20.49 -4.82
C LEU A 669 -14.38 21.84 -4.08
N ASP A 670 -15.54 22.20 -3.53
CA ASP A 670 -15.71 23.47 -2.82
C ASP A 670 -14.85 23.53 -1.54
N ASP A 671 -14.59 22.40 -0.90
CA ASP A 671 -13.69 22.34 0.25
C ASP A 671 -12.24 22.54 -0.17
N ALA A 672 -11.82 21.99 -1.31
CA ALA A 672 -10.51 22.29 -1.89
C ALA A 672 -10.38 23.79 -2.27
N LYS A 673 -11.44 24.40 -2.82
CA LYS A 673 -11.48 25.84 -3.10
C LYS A 673 -11.30 26.68 -1.83
N LYS A 674 -12.05 26.37 -0.76
CA LYS A 674 -11.93 27.05 0.54
C LYS A 674 -10.53 26.87 1.13
N LEU A 675 -9.99 25.65 1.10
CA LEU A 675 -8.68 25.30 1.64
C LEU A 675 -7.56 26.17 1.05
N TYR A 676 -7.57 26.37 -0.27
CA TYR A 676 -6.53 27.13 -0.98
C TYR A 676 -6.93 28.57 -1.32
N SER A 677 -8.06 29.05 -0.81
CA SER A 677 -8.50 30.42 -1.05
C SER A 677 -7.47 31.45 -0.57
N GLY A 678 -7.32 32.54 -1.34
CA GLY A 678 -6.32 33.58 -1.10
C GLY A 678 -4.89 33.23 -1.53
N PHE A 679 -4.61 31.98 -1.90
CA PHE A 679 -3.34 31.57 -2.52
C PHE A 679 -3.51 31.46 -4.03
N ASP A 680 -2.75 32.25 -4.79
CA ASP A 680 -2.71 32.13 -6.24
C ASP A 680 -1.97 30.84 -6.64
N LEU A 681 -2.73 29.82 -7.04
CA LEU A 681 -2.21 28.47 -7.34
C LEU A 681 -1.40 28.39 -8.64
N THR A 682 -1.53 29.37 -9.54
CA THR A 682 -0.76 29.43 -10.80
C THR A 682 0.48 30.33 -10.69
N ASN A 683 0.66 30.98 -9.54
CA ASN A 683 1.81 31.84 -9.30
C ASN A 683 3.11 31.04 -9.24
N ALA A 684 4.16 31.52 -9.92
CA ALA A 684 5.47 30.85 -9.97
C ALA A 684 6.18 30.71 -8.60
N MET A 685 5.75 31.49 -7.60
CA MET A 685 6.25 31.50 -6.21
C MET A 685 5.31 30.78 -5.23
N THR A 686 4.20 30.21 -5.71
CA THR A 686 3.30 29.35 -4.93
C THR A 686 3.53 27.90 -5.33
N SER A 687 3.62 27.01 -4.35
CA SER A 687 3.62 25.57 -4.57
C SER A 687 2.90 24.87 -3.43
N VAL A 688 2.10 23.87 -3.79
CA VAL A 688 1.35 23.05 -2.83
C VAL A 688 1.88 21.62 -2.89
N SER A 689 2.11 21.03 -1.72
CA SER A 689 2.24 19.58 -1.56
C SER A 689 1.00 19.06 -0.88
N MET A 690 0.50 17.93 -1.34
CA MET A 690 -0.63 17.21 -0.75
C MET A 690 -0.19 15.77 -0.55
N THR A 691 -0.23 15.31 0.70
CA THR A 691 0.14 13.94 1.05
C THR A 691 -1.11 13.07 1.03
N ILE A 692 -1.32 12.34 -0.06
CA ILE A 692 -2.55 11.55 -0.32
C ILE A 692 -2.25 10.36 -1.23
N ASN A 693 -2.88 9.21 -1.01
CA ASN A 693 -2.54 7.98 -1.73
C ASN A 693 -3.71 7.38 -2.52
N GLY A 694 -4.51 6.50 -1.90
CA GLY A 694 -5.64 5.81 -2.51
C GLY A 694 -6.51 6.72 -3.40
N PRO A 695 -7.09 7.80 -2.86
CA PRO A 695 -7.92 8.74 -3.61
C PRO A 695 -7.11 9.89 -4.26
N ALA A 696 -5.79 9.78 -4.41
CA ALA A 696 -4.97 10.83 -4.99
C ALA A 696 -5.43 11.34 -6.38
N PRO A 697 -5.91 10.49 -7.32
CA PRO A 697 -6.43 10.97 -8.59
C PRO A 697 -7.65 11.90 -8.43
N MET A 698 -8.53 11.60 -7.46
CA MET A 698 -9.69 12.42 -7.14
C MET A 698 -9.27 13.76 -6.54
N MET A 699 -8.35 13.73 -5.56
CA MET A 699 -7.84 14.95 -4.91
C MET A 699 -7.04 15.85 -5.87
N LEU A 700 -6.29 15.25 -6.80
CA LEU A 700 -5.66 15.96 -7.91
C LEU A 700 -6.70 16.64 -8.80
N ALA A 701 -7.79 15.95 -9.14
CA ALA A 701 -8.87 16.55 -9.91
C ALA A 701 -9.51 17.74 -9.17
N PHE A 702 -9.75 17.63 -7.86
CA PHE A 702 -10.25 18.76 -7.07
C PHE A 702 -9.27 19.94 -7.09
N PHE A 703 -7.98 19.70 -6.88
CA PHE A 703 -6.98 20.76 -6.89
C PHE A 703 -6.86 21.44 -8.27
N MET A 704 -6.83 20.66 -9.35
CA MET A 704 -6.76 21.19 -10.71
C MET A 704 -7.98 22.06 -11.04
N ASN A 705 -9.18 21.61 -10.70
CA ASN A 705 -10.39 22.40 -10.88
C ASN A 705 -10.40 23.66 -10.01
N ALA A 706 -9.91 23.59 -8.76
CA ALA A 706 -9.77 24.78 -7.91
C ALA A 706 -8.81 25.82 -8.54
N ALA A 707 -7.70 25.39 -9.13
CA ALA A 707 -6.76 26.28 -9.83
C ALA A 707 -7.37 26.88 -11.11
N ILE A 708 -8.08 26.07 -11.90
CA ILE A 708 -8.79 26.54 -13.12
C ILE A 708 -9.86 27.57 -12.74
N ASP A 709 -10.62 27.31 -11.68
CA ASP A 709 -11.66 28.22 -11.21
C ASP A 709 -11.07 29.53 -10.68
N GLN A 710 -9.89 29.52 -10.03
CA GLN A 710 -9.18 30.76 -9.69
C GLN A 710 -8.83 31.60 -10.94
N GLU A 711 -8.37 30.98 -12.03
CA GLU A 711 -8.10 31.69 -13.28
C GLU A 711 -9.39 32.20 -13.95
N CYS A 712 -10.48 31.44 -13.86
CA CYS A 712 -11.80 31.90 -14.27
C CYS A 712 -12.23 33.13 -13.47
N GLU A 713 -12.03 33.15 -12.15
CA GLU A 713 -12.32 34.30 -11.30
C GLU A 713 -11.49 35.53 -11.68
N LYS A 714 -10.19 35.36 -11.96
CA LYS A 714 -9.33 36.43 -12.47
C LYS A 714 -9.83 36.97 -13.80
N TYR A 715 -10.25 36.10 -14.73
CA TYR A 715 -10.82 36.51 -16.01
C TYR A 715 -12.13 37.29 -15.81
N ILE A 716 -13.03 36.81 -14.96
CA ILE A 716 -14.30 37.47 -14.63
C ILE A 716 -14.02 38.87 -14.08
N ALA A 717 -13.05 39.01 -13.16
CA ALA A 717 -12.67 40.30 -12.60
C ALA A 717 -12.06 41.24 -13.65
N ALA A 718 -11.15 40.74 -14.48
CA ALA A 718 -10.48 41.55 -15.50
C ALA A 718 -11.44 42.07 -16.59
N ASN A 719 -12.58 41.42 -16.79
CA ASN A 719 -13.57 41.78 -17.82
C ASN A 719 -14.85 42.40 -17.25
N GLY A 720 -14.93 42.66 -15.94
CA GLY A 720 -16.10 43.29 -15.30
C GLY A 720 -17.38 42.44 -15.34
N LEU A 721 -17.25 41.11 -15.37
CA LEU A 721 -18.36 40.17 -15.53
C LEU A 721 -19.03 39.77 -14.21
N GLU A 722 -18.63 40.35 -13.07
CA GLU A 722 -19.04 39.88 -11.74
C GLU A 722 -20.55 39.86 -11.54
N LYS A 723 -21.25 40.92 -11.98
CA LYS A 723 -22.71 41.03 -11.81
C LYS A 723 -23.45 39.97 -12.62
N GLU A 724 -23.05 39.78 -13.88
CA GLU A 724 -23.64 38.78 -14.78
C GLU A 724 -23.46 37.37 -14.21
N ILE A 725 -22.24 37.05 -13.75
CA ILE A 725 -21.93 35.73 -13.19
C ILE A 725 -22.69 35.50 -11.89
N GLU A 726 -22.79 36.51 -11.01
CA GLU A 726 -23.55 36.40 -9.77
C GLU A 726 -25.05 36.17 -10.03
N GLU A 727 -25.62 36.82 -11.06
CA GLU A 727 -27.01 36.56 -11.48
C GLU A 727 -27.19 35.13 -12.01
N LYS A 728 -26.24 34.62 -12.81
CA LYS A 728 -26.24 33.22 -13.28
C LYS A 728 -26.21 32.23 -12.12
N ILE A 729 -25.32 32.43 -11.16
CA ILE A 729 -25.18 31.55 -9.98
C ILE A 729 -26.46 31.58 -9.13
N LYS A 730 -27.03 32.76 -8.88
CA LYS A 730 -28.33 32.90 -8.21
C LYS A 730 -29.43 32.15 -8.95
N GLY A 731 -29.43 32.21 -10.29
CA GLY A 731 -30.35 31.44 -11.13
C GLY A 731 -30.20 29.92 -10.95
N ILE A 732 -28.96 29.41 -10.88
CA ILE A 732 -28.66 27.98 -10.66
C ILE A 732 -29.16 27.54 -9.28
N TYR A 733 -28.81 28.28 -8.22
CA TYR A 733 -29.17 27.90 -6.85
C TYR A 733 -30.66 28.06 -6.56
N LYS A 734 -31.31 29.08 -7.15
CA LYS A 734 -32.78 29.22 -7.08
C LYS A 734 -33.49 28.02 -7.72
N LYS A 735 -32.96 27.46 -8.82
CA LYS A 735 -33.51 26.25 -9.45
C LYS A 735 -33.28 25.00 -8.59
N LYS A 736 -32.12 24.89 -7.93
CA LYS A 736 -31.80 23.75 -7.04
C LYS A 736 -32.55 23.78 -5.69
N GLY A 737 -33.08 24.94 -5.29
CA GLY A 737 -33.83 25.08 -4.03
C GLY A 737 -32.98 24.96 -2.76
N ILE A 738 -31.66 25.13 -2.89
CA ILE A 738 -30.68 25.02 -1.79
C ILE A 738 -29.87 26.30 -1.67
N ALA A 739 -29.27 26.53 -0.50
CA ALA A 739 -28.38 27.65 -0.28
C ALA A 739 -27.04 27.45 -1.00
N ARG A 740 -26.45 28.56 -1.45
CA ARG A 740 -25.11 28.56 -2.03
C ARG A 740 -24.06 28.32 -0.93
N PRO A 741 -23.07 27.43 -1.14
CA PRO A 741 -21.92 27.28 -0.24
C PRO A 741 -21.17 28.60 -0.05
N GLN A 742 -20.69 28.83 1.18
CA GLN A 742 -19.91 30.02 1.54
C GLN A 742 -18.71 29.61 2.40
N TYR A 743 -17.71 30.49 2.46
CA TYR A 743 -16.61 30.37 3.41
C TYR A 743 -17.13 30.63 4.83
N GLN A 744 -16.85 29.73 5.77
CA GLN A 744 -17.34 29.85 7.14
C GLN A 744 -16.37 30.63 8.04
N GLY A 745 -16.85 31.76 8.57
CA GLY A 745 -16.11 32.65 9.46
C GLY A 745 -15.37 33.77 8.73
N GLU A 746 -14.51 34.49 9.44
CA GLU A 746 -13.74 35.60 8.89
C GLU A 746 -12.56 35.12 8.04
N LEU A 747 -12.25 35.87 6.99
CA LEU A 747 -11.08 35.61 6.16
C LEU A 747 -9.80 35.94 6.97
N PRO A 748 -8.79 35.04 6.97
CA PRO A 748 -7.54 35.32 7.65
C PRO A 748 -6.78 36.48 7.01
N GLU A 749 -5.88 37.09 7.78
CA GLU A 749 -4.95 38.08 7.27
C GLU A 749 -4.14 37.52 6.08
N GLY A 750 -4.07 38.29 4.99
CA GLY A 750 -3.41 37.87 3.75
C GLY A 750 -4.33 37.17 2.74
N ASN A 751 -5.55 36.79 3.10
CA ASN A 751 -6.52 36.22 2.17
C ASN A 751 -7.31 37.34 1.44
N ASN A 752 -7.21 37.38 0.11
CA ASN A 752 -7.86 38.38 -0.74
C ASN A 752 -9.20 37.93 -1.35
N GLY A 753 -9.72 36.76 -0.95
CA GLY A 753 -10.97 36.19 -1.45
C GLY A 753 -10.87 35.45 -2.78
N LEU A 754 -9.69 35.35 -3.40
CA LEU A 754 -9.48 34.55 -4.62
C LEU A 754 -9.83 33.07 -4.35
N GLY A 755 -10.60 32.46 -5.26
CA GLY A 755 -11.06 31.07 -5.18
C GLY A 755 -12.42 30.90 -4.48
N LEU A 756 -13.04 31.98 -4.01
CA LEU A 756 -14.33 31.92 -3.31
C LEU A 756 -15.52 32.36 -4.17
N ARG A 757 -15.29 33.09 -5.26
CA ARG A 757 -16.36 33.64 -6.12
C ARG A 757 -17.07 32.55 -6.91
N LEU A 758 -16.45 31.41 -7.16
CA LEU A 758 -17.07 30.25 -7.81
C LEU A 758 -17.38 29.12 -6.82
N LEU A 759 -17.56 29.39 -5.52
CA LEU A 759 -18.09 28.35 -4.62
C LEU A 759 -19.49 27.92 -5.08
N GLY A 760 -19.66 26.60 -5.21
CA GLY A 760 -20.91 25.96 -5.60
C GLY A 760 -21.12 25.73 -7.11
N VAL A 761 -20.21 26.24 -7.94
CA VAL A 761 -20.26 26.13 -9.41
C VAL A 761 -18.86 25.97 -9.99
N THR A 762 -18.72 25.52 -11.22
CA THR A 762 -17.43 25.52 -11.95
C THR A 762 -17.40 26.58 -13.04
N GLY A 763 -16.20 26.95 -13.50
CA GLY A 763 -16.01 27.98 -14.50
C GLY A 763 -16.78 27.73 -15.82
N ASP A 764 -16.94 26.48 -16.22
CA ASP A 764 -17.69 26.07 -17.42
C ASP A 764 -19.21 26.20 -17.28
N GLU A 765 -19.74 26.25 -16.06
CA GLU A 765 -21.16 26.51 -15.82
C GLU A 765 -21.53 28.00 -15.98
N VAL A 766 -20.55 28.91 -15.87
CA VAL A 766 -20.81 30.36 -15.82
C VAL A 766 -20.18 31.15 -16.97
N LEU A 767 -19.06 30.68 -17.53
CA LEU A 767 -18.39 31.25 -18.70
C LEU A 767 -18.77 30.50 -19.99
N SER A 768 -18.57 31.14 -21.15
CA SER A 768 -18.73 30.43 -22.43
C SER A 768 -17.66 29.33 -22.59
N LEU A 769 -18.03 28.23 -23.25
CA LEU A 769 -17.16 27.07 -23.45
C LEU A 769 -15.80 27.41 -24.07
N ASP A 770 -15.75 28.34 -25.03
CA ASP A 770 -14.51 28.74 -25.70
C ASP A 770 -13.54 29.48 -24.77
N ILE A 771 -14.08 30.33 -23.89
CA ILE A 771 -13.29 31.04 -22.87
C ILE A 771 -12.75 30.03 -21.85
N TYR A 772 -13.62 29.15 -21.35
CA TYR A 772 -13.24 28.14 -20.36
C TYR A 772 -12.14 27.21 -20.90
N LYS A 773 -12.26 26.70 -22.13
CA LYS A 773 -11.24 25.84 -22.75
C LYS A 773 -9.88 26.53 -22.84
N LYS A 774 -9.85 27.80 -23.25
CA LYS A 774 -8.60 28.60 -23.31
C LYS A 774 -7.96 28.77 -21.92
N ILE A 775 -8.76 29.02 -20.90
CA ILE A 775 -8.28 29.15 -19.52
C ILE A 775 -7.74 27.80 -19.02
N ASN A 776 -8.47 26.71 -19.23
CA ASN A 776 -8.07 25.37 -18.83
C ASN A 776 -6.74 24.96 -19.46
N GLU A 777 -6.60 25.11 -20.78
CA GLU A 777 -5.36 24.82 -21.52
C GLU A 777 -4.17 25.63 -20.99
N LYS A 778 -4.37 26.93 -20.78
CA LYS A 778 -3.30 27.80 -20.26
C LYS A 778 -2.91 27.42 -18.83
N THR A 779 -3.89 27.14 -17.97
CA THR A 779 -3.67 26.76 -16.56
C THR A 779 -2.84 25.49 -16.45
N GLY A 780 -3.12 24.48 -17.30
CA GLY A 780 -2.36 23.23 -17.34
C GLY A 780 -0.86 23.40 -17.63
N THR A 781 -0.45 24.48 -18.31
CA THR A 781 0.96 24.73 -18.67
C THR A 781 1.77 25.48 -17.61
N HIS A 782 1.12 26.17 -16.66
CA HIS A 782 1.78 27.04 -15.68
C HIS A 782 1.96 26.40 -14.29
N PHE A 783 1.57 25.14 -14.16
CA PHE A 783 1.38 24.49 -12.89
C PHE A 783 2.69 24.00 -12.23
N LYS A 784 2.90 24.34 -10.95
CA LYS A 784 4.02 23.88 -10.11
C LYS A 784 3.54 23.39 -8.74
N SER A 785 2.90 22.23 -8.70
CA SER A 785 2.59 21.54 -7.44
C SER A 785 3.14 20.12 -7.47
N THR A 786 3.48 19.63 -6.29
CA THR A 786 3.94 18.25 -6.11
C THR A 786 2.80 17.49 -5.46
N PHE A 787 2.35 16.42 -6.09
CA PHE A 787 1.46 15.47 -5.42
C PHE A 787 2.37 14.40 -4.84
N GLU A 788 2.50 14.40 -3.51
CA GLU A 788 3.07 13.26 -2.82
C GLU A 788 1.97 12.19 -2.78
N VAL A 789 1.80 11.53 -3.92
CA VAL A 789 1.28 10.17 -3.94
C VAL A 789 2.37 9.36 -3.29
N SER A 790 2.27 9.10 -1.98
CA SER A 790 3.20 8.14 -1.41
C SER A 790 2.99 6.85 -2.18
N ASP A 791 4.12 6.34 -2.65
CA ASP A 791 4.24 5.27 -3.60
C ASP A 791 3.19 4.18 -3.32
N LYS A 792 2.31 3.84 -4.28
CA LYS A 792 1.37 2.71 -4.11
C LYS A 792 2.11 1.41 -3.76
N ILE A 793 3.41 1.33 -4.06
CA ILE A 793 4.30 0.23 -3.66
C ILE A 793 4.63 0.32 -2.15
N SER A 794 4.77 1.51 -1.58
CA SER A 794 4.96 1.73 -0.13
C SER A 794 3.69 1.46 0.68
N GLU A 795 2.49 1.67 0.13
CA GLU A 795 1.22 1.28 0.78
C GLU A 795 1.11 -0.23 1.00
N LYS A 796 1.75 -1.06 0.16
CA LYS A 796 1.82 -2.51 0.37
C LYS A 796 2.81 -2.93 1.47
N GLN A 797 3.63 -2.01 1.98
CA GLN A 797 4.60 -2.25 3.05
C GLN A 797 4.11 -1.84 4.44
N TYR A 798 2.97 -1.14 4.53
CA TYR A 798 2.31 -0.81 5.80
C TYR A 798 1.26 -1.84 6.18
#